data_AF-A0AAV8QC87-F1
#
_entry.id   AF-A0AAV8QC87-F1
#
_cell.length_a   1.000
_cell.length_b   1.000
_cell.length_c   1.000
_cell.angle_alpha   90.00
_cell.angle_beta   90.00
_cell.angle_gamma   90.00
#
_symmetry.space_group_name_H-M   'P 1'
#
loop_
_entity.id
_entity.type
_entity.pdbx_description
1 polymer ?
#
loop_
_entity_poly.entity_id
_entity_poly.type
_entity_poly.pdbx_seq_one_letter_code
_entity_poly.pdbx_strand_id
1 'polypeptide(L)'
;MDWCSRPSFVLLLPPPPQPLAPRPPPDVFCNGIYLSYVLEQREKIHPFTSDPADQPYSFGATATVLNHGASDLLSWTLLIPFRHRELIVSVGGGVLTNGSTLPYNTTLDANATAFSGYPNTDLKTAIETANDLSQIEAKITLVGTIFGSPPPVVPLPEFLALDDPSYSCPRPTVYNDSYAVDTCCLPNPNYVPNDTNVTGFLPRLSGDLTISYDVLQSYGSSYLALVTIENHNPLGRLDRWQLSWEWARNEFIQSMKGAYPSVVDVSDCVFGKQGQYYQDLDFSKVLSCKRNPTIVDLTPWRYNDTDLGRIPHCCRNGTILPPEMDPEQAVSAFQVQVYKMPPDLNRSVLFPPVNWNISGTFNPDYQCGHPIRVSPTAFPDSSGLDSDSLALASWQVVCNISRPKGASPKCCVSFSAFYNDSVVPCKTCACGCPARTSGPTCNATAPALLLPPEALLVPFDNRTAKALAWAEIKHFNVPSPLPCGDYCGVSINWHVQTNYNKGWSARVTLFNWRKDQFADWFLAVRMDKAYAGFEQMYSFNGTAMGDNTIFMQGDPGLNYLNGEVNGNNPASDPRVPGKQQSVISFTKTKTPGIDIIAGDGYPSKVYFNGVECSMPDMIPANWAPRSGRIGLVTLFSLVLAVVGLVILEP
;
A
#
# COMPACT_ATOMS: atom_id res chain seq x y z
N MET A 1 -79.71 37.71 40.34
CA MET A 1 -79.53 36.25 40.42
C MET A 1 -79.41 35.76 38.99
N ASP A 2 -78.36 36.17 38.28
CA ASP A 2 -76.96 35.68 38.39
C ASP A 2 -76.76 34.59 37.33
N TRP A 3 -76.24 34.98 36.17
CA TRP A 3 -74.81 34.97 35.81
C TRP A 3 -74.31 33.57 35.47
N CYS A 4 -74.07 33.31 34.17
CA CYS A 4 -72.73 32.99 33.63
C CYS A 4 -72.83 32.42 32.21
N SER A 5 -72.61 33.30 31.23
CA SER A 5 -72.20 32.93 29.88
C SER A 5 -70.71 32.55 29.91
N ARG A 6 -70.37 31.33 29.45
CA ARG A 6 -68.98 30.93 29.20
C ARG A 6 -68.55 31.36 27.80
N PRO A 7 -67.35 31.94 27.61
CA PRO A 7 -66.80 32.20 26.30
C PRO A 7 -66.08 30.96 25.75
N SER A 8 -66.28 30.69 24.46
CA SER A 8 -65.52 29.71 23.70
C SER A 8 -64.09 30.22 23.48
N PHE A 9 -63.10 29.53 24.04
CA PHE A 9 -61.70 29.73 23.69
C PHE A 9 -61.41 29.05 22.35
N VAL A 10 -61.18 29.86 21.32
CA VAL A 10 -60.56 29.41 20.07
C VAL A 10 -59.06 29.27 20.34
N LEU A 11 -58.56 28.03 20.34
CA LEU A 11 -57.13 27.73 20.30
C LEU A 11 -56.60 28.14 18.92
N LEU A 12 -55.94 29.30 18.85
CA LEU A 12 -55.10 29.66 17.71
C LEU A 12 -53.87 28.75 17.73
N LEU A 13 -53.80 27.81 16.79
CA LEU A 13 -52.58 27.08 16.47
C LEU A 13 -51.50 28.10 16.02
N PRO A 14 -50.24 27.98 16.48
CA PRO A 14 -49.17 28.79 15.91
C PRO A 14 -49.00 28.44 14.43
N PRO A 15 -48.66 29.43 13.58
CA PRO A 15 -48.42 29.15 12.17
C PRO A 15 -47.28 28.13 12.02
N PRO A 16 -47.32 27.26 11.00
CA PRO A 16 -46.20 26.37 10.73
C PRO A 16 -44.92 27.19 10.55
N PRO A 17 -43.75 26.67 10.97
CA PRO A 17 -42.49 27.36 10.75
C PRO A 17 -42.36 27.65 9.25
N GLN A 18 -42.25 28.94 8.92
CA GLN A 18 -41.94 29.35 7.57
C GLN A 18 -40.61 28.70 7.16
N PRO A 19 -40.51 28.15 5.94
CA PRO A 19 -39.22 27.79 5.39
C PRO A 19 -38.31 29.01 5.47
N LEU A 20 -37.11 28.85 6.05
CA LEU A 20 -36.07 29.86 5.97
C LEU A 20 -35.91 30.24 4.49
N ALA A 21 -36.04 31.53 4.19
CA ALA A 21 -35.79 32.03 2.85
C ALA A 21 -34.40 31.56 2.39
N PRO A 22 -34.23 31.08 1.13
CA PRO A 22 -32.92 30.72 0.63
C PRO A 22 -32.01 31.94 0.73
N ARG A 23 -30.92 31.77 1.49
CA ARG A 23 -29.87 32.78 1.64
C ARG A 23 -29.28 33.07 0.25
N PRO A 24 -29.03 34.33 -0.13
CA PRO A 24 -28.30 34.62 -1.37
C PRO A 24 -26.93 33.92 -1.32
N PRO A 25 -26.50 33.27 -2.42
CA PRO A 25 -25.26 32.50 -2.42
C PRO A 25 -24.05 33.42 -2.14
N PRO A 26 -23.01 32.98 -1.40
CA PRO A 26 -21.81 33.78 -1.06
C PRO A 26 -20.92 34.16 -2.26
N ASP A 27 -21.44 34.00 -3.48
CA ASP A 27 -20.71 33.66 -4.71
C ASP A 27 -20.32 34.87 -5.57
N VAL A 28 -20.58 36.09 -5.10
CA VAL A 28 -20.60 37.28 -5.97
C VAL A 28 -19.20 37.73 -6.44
N PHE A 29 -18.10 37.22 -5.86
CA PHE A 29 -16.75 37.75 -6.11
C PHE A 29 -15.63 36.71 -6.35
N CYS A 30 -15.94 35.41 -6.48
CA CYS A 30 -14.89 34.42 -6.75
C CYS A 30 -14.61 34.28 -8.24
N ASN A 31 -13.43 34.73 -8.70
CA ASN A 31 -12.94 34.58 -10.08
C ASN A 31 -11.94 33.41 -10.20
N GLY A 32 -12.25 32.29 -9.56
CA GLY A 32 -11.38 31.11 -9.45
C GLY A 32 -12.19 29.85 -9.17
N ILE A 33 -11.69 28.96 -8.33
CA ILE A 33 -12.47 27.79 -7.88
C ILE A 33 -13.08 28.10 -6.50
N TYR A 34 -14.40 28.11 -6.42
CA TYR A 34 -15.12 28.30 -5.17
C TYR A 34 -15.32 26.94 -4.48
N LEU A 35 -14.87 26.85 -3.23
CA LEU A 35 -15.06 25.69 -2.37
C LEU A 35 -15.97 26.06 -1.21
N SER A 36 -16.94 25.21 -0.90
CA SER A 36 -17.73 25.35 0.32
C SER A 36 -17.99 24.01 0.98
N TYR A 37 -18.22 24.04 2.29
CA TYR A 37 -18.60 22.90 3.12
C TYR A 37 -19.71 23.36 4.06
N VAL A 38 -20.84 22.66 4.06
CA VAL A 38 -22.01 22.96 4.89
C VAL A 38 -22.36 21.75 5.73
N LEU A 39 -22.38 21.92 7.05
CA LEU A 39 -22.90 20.93 7.99
C LEU A 39 -24.43 21.06 8.06
N GLU A 40 -25.14 20.04 7.62
CA GLU A 40 -26.61 20.08 7.46
C GLU A 40 -27.34 19.53 8.69
N GLN A 41 -26.85 18.40 9.21
CA GLN A 41 -27.50 17.69 10.30
C GLN A 41 -26.47 17.11 11.26
N ARG A 42 -26.84 17.07 12.55
CA ARG A 42 -26.09 16.38 13.58
C ARG A 42 -27.04 15.81 14.63
N GLU A 43 -26.91 14.52 14.94
CA GLU A 43 -27.74 13.85 15.95
C GLU A 43 -26.89 13.01 16.91
N LYS A 44 -27.24 13.00 18.19
CA LYS A 44 -26.57 12.19 19.20
C LYS A 44 -26.99 10.73 19.02
N ILE A 45 -26.03 9.82 18.82
CA ILE A 45 -26.31 8.40 18.58
C ILE A 45 -25.77 7.49 19.68
N HIS A 46 -26.19 6.22 19.70
CA HIS A 46 -25.70 5.22 20.65
C HIS A 46 -24.27 4.74 20.31
N PRO A 47 -23.48 4.28 21.29
CA PRO A 47 -23.79 4.26 22.72
C PRO A 47 -23.76 5.65 23.34
N PHE A 48 -24.62 5.88 24.34
CA PHE A 48 -24.54 7.10 25.13
C PHE A 48 -23.43 6.93 26.17
N THR A 49 -22.38 7.73 26.04
CA THR A 49 -21.20 7.67 26.90
C THR A 49 -21.31 8.69 28.02
N SER A 50 -20.68 8.40 29.16
CA SER A 50 -20.51 9.37 30.24
C SER A 50 -19.45 10.41 29.91
N ASP A 51 -18.43 10.03 29.13
CA ASP A 51 -17.40 10.94 28.64
C ASP A 51 -17.91 11.67 27.37
N PRO A 52 -18.06 13.01 27.40
CA PRO A 52 -18.46 13.79 26.24
C PRO A 52 -17.50 13.70 25.05
N ALA A 53 -16.21 13.42 25.27
CA ALA A 53 -15.21 13.30 24.21
C ALA A 53 -15.38 12.02 23.36
N ASP A 54 -15.95 10.98 23.97
CA ASP A 54 -16.19 9.69 23.31
C ASP A 54 -17.63 9.52 22.83
N GLN A 55 -18.49 10.51 23.06
CA GLN A 55 -19.87 10.47 22.61
C GLN A 55 -19.93 10.57 21.08
N PRO A 56 -20.48 9.55 20.38
CA PRO A 56 -20.68 9.63 18.93
C PRO A 56 -21.90 10.47 18.58
N TYR A 57 -21.77 11.23 17.49
CA TYR A 57 -22.85 11.93 16.82
C TYR A 57 -22.85 11.57 15.34
N SER A 58 -24.00 11.27 14.76
CA SER A 58 -24.11 11.20 13.29
C SER A 58 -24.02 12.61 12.72
N PHE A 59 -23.44 12.76 11.54
CA PHE A 59 -23.46 14.02 10.81
C PHE A 59 -23.77 13.81 9.32
N GLY A 60 -24.42 14.81 8.74
CA GLY A 60 -24.57 14.96 7.29
C GLY A 60 -24.02 16.31 6.87
N ALA A 61 -23.20 16.32 5.84
CA ALA A 61 -22.60 17.54 5.31
C ALA A 61 -22.52 17.49 3.79
N THR A 62 -22.54 18.68 3.16
CA THR A 62 -22.39 18.84 1.72
C THR A 62 -21.18 19.73 1.45
N ALA A 63 -20.22 19.21 0.70
CA ALA A 63 -19.11 19.97 0.16
C ALA A 63 -19.34 20.27 -1.32
N THR A 64 -19.07 21.50 -1.76
CA THR A 64 -19.27 21.95 -3.14
C THR A 64 -17.98 22.46 -3.72
N VAL A 65 -17.69 22.07 -4.96
CA VAL A 65 -16.60 22.59 -5.79
C VAL A 65 -17.24 23.22 -7.02
N LEU A 66 -17.00 24.50 -7.24
CA LEU A 66 -17.62 25.29 -8.31
C LEU A 66 -16.53 26.01 -9.11
N ASN A 67 -16.51 25.81 -10.43
CA ASN A 67 -15.52 26.42 -11.32
C ASN A 67 -16.04 27.76 -11.88
N HIS A 68 -15.57 28.87 -11.30
CA HIS A 68 -15.76 30.22 -11.80
C HIS A 68 -14.54 30.76 -12.57
N GLY A 69 -13.53 29.91 -12.78
CA GLY A 69 -12.32 30.25 -13.50
C GLY A 69 -12.52 30.34 -15.02
N ALA A 70 -11.48 30.79 -15.69
CA ALA A 70 -11.40 30.87 -17.16
C ALA A 70 -10.80 29.60 -17.81
N SER A 71 -10.48 28.58 -17.01
CA SER A 71 -9.92 27.30 -17.46
C SER A 71 -10.70 26.14 -16.86
N ASP A 72 -10.78 25.04 -17.60
CA ASP A 72 -11.34 23.79 -17.10
C ASP A 72 -10.53 23.27 -15.91
N LEU A 73 -11.22 22.79 -14.88
CA LEU A 73 -10.63 22.18 -13.71
C LEU A 73 -10.69 20.66 -13.88
N LEU A 74 -9.57 20.07 -14.30
CA LEU A 74 -9.46 18.65 -14.62
C LEU A 74 -9.15 17.81 -13.37
N SER A 75 -9.81 16.67 -13.22
CA SER A 75 -9.66 15.70 -12.12
C SER A 75 -9.42 16.30 -10.73
N TRP A 76 -10.27 17.25 -10.35
CA TRP A 76 -10.10 17.97 -9.10
C TRP A 76 -10.14 17.04 -7.88
N THR A 77 -9.38 17.42 -6.87
CA THR A 77 -9.34 16.75 -5.58
C THR A 77 -9.51 17.78 -4.47
N LEU A 78 -10.55 17.60 -3.66
CA LEU A 78 -10.89 18.43 -2.52
C LEU A 78 -10.27 17.85 -1.24
N LEU A 79 -9.50 18.66 -0.53
CA LEU A 79 -8.90 18.32 0.75
C LEU A 79 -9.72 18.88 1.90
N ILE A 80 -10.20 17.99 2.77
CA ILE A 80 -10.97 18.33 3.97
C ILE A 80 -10.22 17.84 5.23
N PRO A 81 -9.60 18.74 6.01
CA PRO A 81 -8.98 18.44 7.30
C PRO A 81 -10.04 18.36 8.41
N PHE A 82 -10.36 17.12 8.78
CA PHE A 82 -11.25 16.75 9.87
C PHE A 82 -10.56 16.87 11.26
N ARG A 83 -11.30 17.16 12.35
CA ARG A 83 -10.72 17.55 13.65
C ARG A 83 -11.15 16.72 14.85
N HIS A 84 -12.18 15.90 14.69
CA HIS A 84 -12.94 15.28 15.77
C HIS A 84 -13.07 13.74 15.60
N ARG A 85 -12.00 13.11 15.08
CA ARG A 85 -11.91 11.66 14.85
C ARG A 85 -13.06 11.12 13.99
N GLU A 86 -13.40 11.85 12.95
CA GLU A 86 -14.54 11.59 12.10
C GLU A 86 -14.40 10.24 11.37
N LEU A 87 -15.50 9.50 11.30
CA LEU A 87 -15.65 8.29 10.50
C LEU A 87 -16.59 8.59 9.34
N ILE A 88 -16.09 8.53 8.11
CA ILE A 88 -16.90 8.70 6.90
C ILE A 88 -17.55 7.36 6.58
N VAL A 89 -18.88 7.32 6.53
CA VAL A 89 -19.65 6.08 6.30
C VAL A 89 -20.16 6.00 4.87
N SER A 90 -20.53 7.13 4.29
CA SER A 90 -21.00 7.21 2.90
C SER A 90 -20.55 8.51 2.25
N VAL A 91 -20.22 8.42 0.97
CA VAL A 91 -19.88 9.56 0.10
C VAL A 91 -20.76 9.47 -1.15
N GLY A 92 -21.50 10.53 -1.47
CA GLY A 92 -22.27 10.65 -2.71
C GLY A 92 -21.75 11.80 -3.56
N GLY A 93 -21.70 11.65 -4.89
CA GLY A 93 -21.15 12.66 -5.80
C GLY A 93 -19.61 12.77 -5.79
N GLY A 94 -18.93 11.81 -5.17
CA GLY A 94 -17.47 11.72 -5.10
C GLY A 94 -17.00 10.39 -4.53
N VAL A 95 -15.69 10.20 -4.49
CA VAL A 95 -15.03 9.03 -3.87
C VAL A 95 -13.79 9.47 -3.09
N LEU A 96 -13.30 8.62 -2.19
CA LEU A 96 -12.02 8.85 -1.53
C LEU A 96 -10.89 8.73 -2.56
N THR A 97 -10.05 9.76 -2.67
CA THR A 97 -8.97 9.82 -3.67
C THR A 97 -7.95 8.71 -3.49
N ASN A 98 -7.76 8.25 -2.25
CA ASN A 98 -6.83 7.19 -1.88
C ASN A 98 -7.39 5.76 -2.08
N GLY A 99 -8.59 5.62 -2.68
CA GLY A 99 -9.22 4.34 -2.98
C GLY A 99 -9.65 3.51 -1.76
N SER A 100 -9.62 4.10 -0.56
CA SER A 100 -9.95 3.38 0.67
C SER A 100 -11.42 3.00 0.73
N THR A 101 -11.70 1.88 1.41
CA THR A 101 -13.08 1.41 1.60
C THR A 101 -13.78 2.18 2.73
N LEU A 102 -15.10 2.31 2.60
CA LEU A 102 -15.96 2.88 3.64
C LEU A 102 -16.50 1.75 4.55
N PRO A 103 -16.67 1.99 5.87
CA PRO A 103 -16.44 3.25 6.56
C PRO A 103 -14.94 3.57 6.76
N TYR A 104 -14.57 4.83 6.54
CA TYR A 104 -13.19 5.30 6.55
C TYR A 104 -12.91 6.17 7.78
N ASN A 105 -11.77 5.93 8.42
CA ASN A 105 -11.32 6.70 9.59
C ASN A 105 -10.37 7.82 9.17
N THR A 106 -10.81 9.07 9.33
CA THR A 106 -10.07 10.27 8.87
C THR A 106 -8.77 10.48 9.64
N THR A 107 -8.62 9.88 10.83
CA THR A 107 -7.36 9.94 11.61
C THR A 107 -6.22 9.13 11.00
N LEU A 108 -6.50 8.31 9.99
CA LEU A 108 -5.47 7.61 9.22
C LEU A 108 -4.69 8.57 8.31
N ASP A 109 -5.32 9.68 7.91
CA ASP A 109 -4.66 10.73 7.14
C ASP A 109 -3.83 11.61 8.07
N ALA A 110 -2.60 11.95 7.65
CA ALA A 110 -1.72 12.78 8.47
C ALA A 110 -2.23 14.24 8.57
N ASN A 111 -2.89 14.75 7.53
CA ASN A 111 -3.28 16.16 7.40
C ASN A 111 -4.75 16.35 7.02
N ALA A 112 -5.18 15.82 5.87
CA ALA A 112 -6.52 16.03 5.34
C ALA A 112 -6.99 14.80 4.56
N THR A 113 -8.30 14.56 4.59
CA THR A 113 -8.92 13.52 3.77
C THR A 113 -9.23 14.08 2.39
N ALA A 114 -8.79 13.37 1.36
CA ALA A 114 -8.91 13.76 -0.03
C ALA A 114 -10.13 13.10 -0.70
N PHE A 115 -10.92 13.91 -1.40
CA PHE A 115 -12.09 13.48 -2.17
C PHE A 115 -11.97 13.92 -3.63
N SER A 116 -12.24 13.00 -4.55
CA SER A 116 -12.28 13.30 -5.99
C SER A 116 -13.70 13.20 -6.53
N GLY A 117 -14.00 13.99 -7.55
CA GLY A 117 -15.31 13.99 -8.20
C GLY A 117 -15.67 12.66 -8.83
N TYR A 118 -16.91 12.21 -8.63
CA TYR A 118 -17.48 11.06 -9.34
C TYR A 118 -18.96 11.31 -9.57
N PRO A 119 -19.49 11.16 -10.79
CA PRO A 119 -18.88 10.49 -11.94
C PRO A 119 -18.07 11.39 -12.89
N ASN A 120 -18.23 12.70 -12.77
CA ASN A 120 -17.47 13.67 -13.52
C ASN A 120 -16.31 14.15 -12.65
N THR A 121 -15.10 13.90 -13.12
CA THR A 121 -13.86 14.34 -12.48
C THR A 121 -13.49 15.77 -12.88
N ASP A 122 -14.05 16.26 -13.99
CA ASP A 122 -13.66 17.52 -14.61
C ASP A 122 -14.83 18.51 -14.55
N LEU A 123 -14.53 19.77 -14.23
CA LEU A 123 -15.49 20.88 -14.21
C LEU A 123 -15.13 21.87 -15.29
N LYS A 124 -16.07 22.09 -16.22
CA LYS A 124 -15.92 23.06 -17.30
C LYS A 124 -15.98 24.50 -16.78
N THR A 125 -15.68 25.45 -17.64
CA THR A 125 -15.89 26.88 -17.34
C THR A 125 -17.34 27.33 -17.54
N ALA A 126 -17.77 28.35 -16.79
CA ALA A 126 -19.04 29.03 -17.02
C ALA A 126 -19.10 29.72 -18.40
N ILE A 127 -17.94 30.06 -18.98
CA ILE A 127 -17.79 30.67 -20.31
C ILE A 127 -18.25 29.71 -21.40
N GLU A 128 -17.75 28.47 -21.39
CA GLU A 128 -18.06 27.46 -22.41
C GLU A 128 -19.46 26.87 -22.28
N THR A 129 -20.01 26.88 -21.07
CA THR A 129 -21.26 26.19 -20.73
C THR A 129 -22.46 27.13 -20.56
N ALA A 130 -22.27 28.44 -20.78
CA ALA A 130 -23.28 29.47 -20.50
C ALA A 130 -23.84 29.37 -19.07
N ASN A 131 -22.95 29.13 -18.10
CA ASN A 131 -23.26 29.00 -16.67
C ASN A 131 -24.19 27.82 -16.30
N ASP A 132 -24.09 26.71 -17.02
CA ASP A 132 -24.78 25.46 -16.67
C ASP A 132 -24.12 24.79 -15.45
N LEU A 133 -24.75 24.97 -14.27
CA LEU A 133 -24.29 24.42 -13.00
C LEU A 133 -24.03 22.91 -13.05
N SER A 134 -24.71 22.14 -13.89
CA SER A 134 -24.48 20.69 -13.99
C SER A 134 -23.12 20.31 -14.59
N GLN A 135 -22.45 21.25 -15.26
CA GLN A 135 -21.14 21.06 -15.90
C GLN A 135 -20.01 21.80 -15.19
N ILE A 136 -20.33 22.75 -14.32
CA ILE A 136 -19.35 23.62 -13.64
C ILE A 136 -19.34 23.44 -12.11
N GLU A 137 -20.34 22.76 -11.54
CA GLU A 137 -20.47 22.47 -10.11
C GLU A 137 -20.40 20.96 -9.85
N ALA A 138 -19.67 20.56 -8.80
CA ALA A 138 -19.76 19.24 -8.20
C ALA A 138 -20.12 19.34 -6.72
N LYS A 139 -21.03 18.46 -6.28
CA LYS A 139 -21.49 18.35 -4.90
C LYS A 139 -21.13 16.98 -4.33
N ILE A 140 -20.35 16.97 -3.26
CA ILE A 140 -20.03 15.79 -2.47
C ILE A 140 -20.89 15.80 -1.21
N THR A 141 -21.74 14.78 -1.06
CA THR A 141 -22.53 14.55 0.15
C THR A 141 -21.80 13.56 1.04
N LEU A 142 -21.63 13.92 2.32
CA LEU A 142 -20.89 13.16 3.32
C LEU A 142 -21.84 12.76 4.43
N VAL A 143 -21.86 11.48 4.76
CA VAL A 143 -22.54 10.94 5.93
C VAL A 143 -21.52 10.21 6.78
N GLY A 144 -21.47 10.54 8.06
CA GLY A 144 -20.46 9.98 8.95
C GLY A 144 -20.81 10.06 10.43
N THR A 145 -19.84 9.67 11.25
CA THR A 145 -19.88 9.80 12.72
C THR A 145 -18.75 10.72 13.16
N ILE A 146 -19.03 11.60 14.12
CA ILE A 146 -18.05 12.48 14.76
C ILE A 146 -18.01 12.22 16.26
N PHE A 147 -16.81 12.26 16.85
CA PHE A 147 -16.62 12.03 18.28
C PHE A 147 -16.19 13.31 18.98
N GLY A 148 -16.81 13.63 20.12
CA GLY A 148 -16.36 14.75 20.93
C GLY A 148 -16.57 16.11 20.25
N SER A 149 -17.83 16.58 20.25
CA SER A 149 -18.21 17.95 19.90
C SER A 149 -19.67 18.16 20.34
N PRO A 150 -19.95 18.29 21.66
CA PRO A 150 -21.31 18.49 22.12
C PRO A 150 -21.84 19.87 21.67
N PRO A 151 -23.13 19.99 21.31
CA PRO A 151 -23.76 21.29 21.08
C PRO A 151 -23.49 22.24 22.27
N PRO A 152 -23.19 23.53 22.01
CA PRO A 152 -23.41 24.29 20.78
C PRO A 152 -22.23 24.31 19.78
N VAL A 153 -21.11 23.62 20.04
CA VAL A 153 -19.94 23.64 19.15
C VAL A 153 -20.32 23.08 17.78
N VAL A 154 -19.97 23.78 16.70
CA VAL A 154 -20.19 23.33 15.31
C VAL A 154 -18.88 22.75 14.78
N PRO A 155 -18.80 21.43 14.55
CA PRO A 155 -17.57 20.79 14.09
C PRO A 155 -17.37 21.03 12.59
N LEU A 156 -16.70 22.13 12.28
CA LEU A 156 -16.31 22.46 10.92
C LEU A 156 -14.87 22.01 10.65
N PRO A 157 -14.51 21.70 9.39
CA PRO A 157 -13.12 21.45 9.01
C PRO A 157 -12.25 22.68 9.26
N GLU A 158 -10.93 22.49 9.37
CA GLU A 158 -9.98 23.58 9.66
C GLU A 158 -9.84 24.59 8.51
N PHE A 159 -9.90 24.11 7.28
CA PHE A 159 -9.91 24.89 6.05
C PHE A 159 -10.41 24.00 4.91
N LEU A 160 -10.56 24.54 3.71
CA LEU A 160 -10.78 23.77 2.48
C LEU A 160 -9.62 24.09 1.53
N ALA A 161 -9.13 23.09 0.81
CA ALA A 161 -8.08 23.29 -0.18
C ALA A 161 -8.29 22.36 -1.38
N LEU A 162 -7.76 22.78 -2.53
CA LEU A 162 -7.60 21.91 -3.69
C LEU A 162 -6.20 21.29 -3.66
N ASP A 163 -6.13 20.02 -4.01
CA ASP A 163 -4.85 19.32 -4.28
C ASP A 163 -4.36 19.64 -5.70
N ASP A 164 -4.17 20.94 -5.97
CA ASP A 164 -3.64 21.45 -7.24
C ASP A 164 -2.72 22.65 -6.97
N PRO A 165 -1.40 22.56 -7.25
CA PRO A 165 -0.44 23.64 -7.00
C PRO A 165 -0.68 24.88 -7.86
N SER A 166 -1.46 24.74 -8.94
CA SER A 166 -1.88 25.82 -9.85
C SER A 166 -2.84 26.79 -9.17
N TYR A 167 -3.44 26.41 -8.04
CA TYR A 167 -4.37 27.24 -7.27
C TYR A 167 -3.87 27.45 -5.84
N SER A 168 -4.11 28.65 -5.31
CA SER A 168 -3.83 29.00 -3.92
C SER A 168 -5.15 29.29 -3.21
N CYS A 169 -5.46 28.48 -2.21
CA CYS A 169 -6.68 28.61 -1.40
C CYS A 169 -6.34 29.36 -0.10
N PRO A 170 -6.88 30.57 0.13
CA PRO A 170 -6.68 31.29 1.38
C PRO A 170 -7.38 30.54 2.53
N ARG A 171 -6.75 30.55 3.71
CA ARG A 171 -7.39 30.01 4.91
C ARG A 171 -8.54 30.93 5.35
N PRO A 172 -9.69 30.36 5.76
CA PRO A 172 -10.81 31.15 6.25
C PRO A 172 -10.38 31.92 7.52
N THR A 173 -10.54 33.24 7.50
CA THR A 173 -10.09 34.14 8.59
C THR A 173 -11.12 34.33 9.69
N VAL A 174 -12.41 34.03 9.45
CA VAL A 174 -13.49 34.17 10.44
C VAL A 174 -14.59 33.13 10.24
N TYR A 175 -14.86 32.31 11.26
CA TYR A 175 -16.03 31.43 11.34
C TYR A 175 -17.17 32.21 12.04
N ASN A 176 -18.04 32.87 11.30
CA ASN A 176 -19.15 33.64 11.90
C ASN A 176 -20.36 32.75 12.18
N ASP A 177 -20.45 32.08 13.35
CA ASP A 177 -21.63 31.31 13.82
C ASP A 177 -22.36 30.49 12.74
N SER A 178 -21.65 30.10 11.68
CA SER A 178 -22.20 29.58 10.44
C SER A 178 -21.92 28.11 10.42
N TYR A 179 -22.93 27.30 10.11
CA TYR A 179 -22.76 25.88 9.82
C TYR A 179 -21.99 25.61 8.52
N ALA A 180 -21.18 26.57 8.05
CA ALA A 180 -20.52 26.52 6.76
C ALA A 180 -19.12 27.16 6.80
N VAL A 181 -18.24 26.63 5.95
CA VAL A 181 -16.91 27.14 5.63
C VAL A 181 -16.83 27.28 4.13
N ASP A 182 -16.30 28.39 3.64
CA ASP A 182 -16.03 28.59 2.22
C ASP A 182 -14.68 29.27 1.99
N THR A 183 -14.15 29.08 0.79
CA THR A 183 -12.93 29.74 0.33
C THR A 183 -12.95 29.86 -1.19
N CYS A 184 -12.28 30.88 -1.70
CA CYS A 184 -12.08 31.09 -3.13
C CYS A 184 -10.61 30.84 -3.47
N CYS A 185 -10.34 29.74 -4.18
CA CYS A 185 -9.00 29.38 -4.64
C CYS A 185 -8.69 30.12 -5.94
N LEU A 186 -7.65 30.96 -5.92
CA LEU A 186 -7.25 31.77 -7.08
C LEU A 186 -6.05 31.14 -7.78
N PRO A 187 -5.90 31.30 -9.11
CA PRO A 187 -4.70 30.86 -9.81
C PRO A 187 -3.44 31.40 -9.15
N ASN A 188 -2.47 30.52 -8.89
CA ASN A 188 -1.23 30.82 -8.22
C ASN A 188 -0.26 31.49 -9.20
N PRO A 189 0.07 32.79 -9.05
CA PRO A 189 0.94 33.51 -9.99
C PRO A 189 2.38 33.00 -9.97
N ASN A 190 2.78 32.24 -8.95
CA ASN A 190 4.13 31.70 -8.81
C ASN A 190 4.26 30.28 -9.40
N TYR A 191 3.16 29.67 -9.86
CA TYR A 191 3.18 28.35 -10.47
C TYR A 191 3.54 28.46 -11.95
N VAL A 192 4.60 27.75 -12.36
CA VAL A 192 5.01 27.62 -13.76
C VAL A 192 4.63 26.21 -14.21
N PRO A 193 3.70 26.05 -15.18
CA PRO A 193 3.34 24.73 -15.69
C PRO A 193 4.56 24.04 -16.31
N ASN A 194 4.85 22.81 -15.90
CA ASN A 194 5.77 21.94 -16.63
C ASN A 194 5.02 21.32 -17.81
N ASP A 195 5.50 21.62 -19.02
CA ASP A 195 5.03 21.15 -20.32
C ASP A 195 3.53 21.33 -20.61
N THR A 196 3.25 22.22 -21.55
CA THR A 196 1.92 22.45 -22.11
C THR A 196 1.47 21.22 -22.91
N ASN A 197 0.83 20.26 -22.24
CA ASN A 197 0.01 19.27 -22.93
C ASN A 197 -1.24 19.97 -23.47
N VAL A 198 -1.20 20.33 -24.76
CA VAL A 198 -2.28 20.99 -25.54
C VAL A 198 -3.50 20.07 -25.73
N THR A 199 -3.55 18.91 -25.07
CA THR A 199 -4.47 17.81 -25.39
C THR A 199 -5.73 17.77 -24.54
N GLY A 200 -5.90 18.66 -23.55
CA GLY A 200 -7.06 18.65 -22.65
C GLY A 200 -7.13 17.42 -21.73
N PHE A 201 -6.05 16.63 -21.66
CA PHE A 201 -5.91 15.47 -20.79
C PHE A 201 -4.80 15.68 -19.76
N LEU A 202 -4.95 15.06 -18.60
CA LEU A 202 -3.89 15.05 -17.59
C LEU A 202 -2.70 14.20 -18.05
N PRO A 203 -1.46 14.57 -17.66
CA PRO A 203 -0.29 13.76 -17.91
C PRO A 203 -0.39 12.43 -17.16
N ARG A 204 0.21 11.39 -17.74
CA ARG A 204 0.34 10.11 -17.05
C ARG A 204 1.28 10.27 -15.85
N LEU A 205 0.86 9.73 -14.72
CA LEU A 205 1.60 9.79 -13.47
C LEU A 205 2.45 8.53 -13.28
N SER A 206 3.54 8.68 -12.52
CA SER A 206 4.43 7.58 -12.14
C SER A 206 4.13 7.10 -10.72
N GLY A 207 4.24 5.79 -10.49
CA GLY A 207 4.16 5.14 -9.19
C GLY A 207 4.73 3.74 -9.25
N ASP A 208 4.74 3.03 -8.12
CA ASP A 208 5.34 1.68 -8.05
C ASP A 208 4.67 0.68 -9.00
N LEU A 209 3.34 0.76 -9.10
CA LEU A 209 2.52 0.07 -10.08
C LEU A 209 1.59 1.07 -10.76
N THR A 210 1.37 0.87 -12.06
CA THR A 210 0.32 1.59 -12.79
C THR A 210 -0.64 0.60 -13.42
N ILE A 211 -1.94 0.89 -13.31
CA ILE A 211 -2.99 0.10 -13.94
C ILE A 211 -3.69 0.98 -14.98
N SER A 212 -3.65 0.59 -16.25
CA SER A 212 -4.44 1.25 -17.29
C SER A 212 -5.79 0.55 -17.47
N TYR A 213 -6.83 1.34 -17.70
CA TYR A 213 -8.15 0.88 -18.10
C TYR A 213 -8.51 1.52 -19.44
N ASP A 214 -8.30 0.76 -20.52
CA ASP A 214 -8.40 1.24 -21.89
C ASP A 214 -9.63 0.65 -22.58
N VAL A 215 -10.65 1.47 -22.85
CA VAL A 215 -11.83 1.03 -23.60
C VAL A 215 -11.48 0.97 -25.08
N LEU A 216 -11.38 -0.24 -25.61
CA LEU A 216 -11.03 -0.50 -27.00
C LEU A 216 -12.23 -0.34 -27.93
N GLN A 217 -13.40 -0.82 -27.50
CA GLN A 217 -14.62 -0.83 -28.30
C GLN A 217 -15.82 -0.50 -27.42
N SER A 218 -16.75 0.29 -27.93
CA SER A 218 -18.00 0.62 -27.25
C SER A 218 -19.19 0.29 -28.14
N TYR A 219 -20.10 -0.51 -27.60
CA TYR A 219 -21.36 -0.88 -28.23
C TYR A 219 -22.50 -0.05 -27.61
N GLY A 220 -23.75 -0.40 -27.92
CA GLY A 220 -24.90 0.26 -27.30
C GLY A 220 -24.82 0.16 -25.77
N SER A 221 -25.08 -1.01 -25.23
CA SER A 221 -25.21 -1.23 -23.79
C SER A 221 -24.02 -1.97 -23.15
N SER A 222 -22.93 -2.14 -23.88
CA SER A 222 -21.73 -2.83 -23.41
C SER A 222 -20.47 -2.23 -24.05
N TYR A 223 -19.29 -2.56 -23.51
CA TYR A 223 -18.00 -2.15 -24.04
C TYR A 223 -16.91 -3.17 -23.70
N LEU A 224 -15.86 -3.21 -24.52
CA LEU A 224 -14.67 -4.03 -24.31
C LEU A 224 -13.54 -3.14 -23.80
N ALA A 225 -12.98 -3.49 -22.65
CA ALA A 225 -11.81 -2.81 -22.09
C ALA A 225 -10.61 -3.75 -21.97
N LEU A 226 -9.42 -3.20 -22.16
CA LEU A 226 -8.15 -3.82 -21.82
C LEU A 226 -7.66 -3.23 -20.50
N VAL A 227 -7.30 -4.11 -19.57
CA VAL A 227 -6.68 -3.74 -18.30
C VAL A 227 -5.23 -4.20 -18.35
N THR A 228 -4.31 -3.26 -18.16
CA THR A 228 -2.87 -3.53 -18.14
C THR A 228 -2.31 -3.10 -16.79
N ILE A 229 -1.60 -4.01 -16.11
CA ILE A 229 -0.90 -3.78 -14.85
C ILE A 229 0.59 -3.76 -15.17
N GLU A 230 1.26 -2.65 -14.89
CA GLU A 230 2.68 -2.47 -15.14
C GLU A 230 3.42 -2.19 -13.83
N ASN A 231 4.51 -2.91 -13.61
CA ASN A 231 5.39 -2.75 -12.47
C ASN A 231 6.62 -1.92 -12.82
N HIS A 232 6.72 -0.76 -12.19
CA HIS A 232 7.82 0.17 -12.37
C HIS A 232 8.81 0.14 -11.21
N ASN A 233 8.47 -0.56 -10.11
CA ASN A 233 9.37 -0.67 -8.96
C ASN A 233 10.48 -1.69 -9.24
N PRO A 234 11.78 -1.29 -9.15
CA PRO A 234 12.91 -2.17 -9.49
C PRO A 234 13.05 -3.39 -8.58
N LEU A 235 12.46 -3.34 -7.38
CA LEU A 235 12.41 -4.43 -6.42
C LEU A 235 10.97 -4.89 -6.15
N GLY A 236 9.97 -4.34 -6.85
CA GLY A 236 8.57 -4.70 -6.68
C GLY A 236 8.28 -6.02 -7.34
N ARG A 237 7.46 -6.85 -6.71
CA ARG A 237 6.98 -8.11 -7.28
C ARG A 237 5.57 -8.34 -6.83
N LEU A 238 4.75 -8.94 -7.70
CA LEU A 238 3.47 -9.53 -7.33
C LEU A 238 3.44 -11.01 -7.69
N ASP A 239 3.08 -11.85 -6.72
CA ASP A 239 2.86 -13.28 -6.92
C ASP A 239 1.39 -13.61 -6.63
N ARG A 240 0.74 -14.25 -7.61
CA ARG A 240 -0.70 -14.54 -7.60
C ARG A 240 -1.51 -13.28 -7.31
N TRP A 241 -1.26 -12.24 -8.10
CA TRP A 241 -1.96 -10.97 -7.94
C TRP A 241 -3.48 -11.19 -7.93
N GLN A 242 -4.15 -10.48 -7.03
CA GLN A 242 -5.60 -10.39 -6.94
C GLN A 242 -5.97 -8.94 -7.08
N LEU A 243 -6.69 -8.64 -8.16
CA LEU A 243 -7.16 -7.30 -8.47
C LEU A 243 -8.64 -7.20 -8.14
N SER A 244 -9.03 -6.11 -7.50
CA SER A 244 -10.41 -5.82 -7.17
C SER A 244 -10.71 -4.34 -7.41
N TRP A 245 -11.96 -4.05 -7.69
CA TRP A 245 -12.49 -2.70 -7.85
C TRP A 245 -13.98 -2.72 -7.54
N GLU A 246 -14.62 -1.57 -7.62
CA GLU A 246 -16.04 -1.38 -7.40
C GLU A 246 -16.77 -0.85 -8.64
N TRP A 247 -17.88 -1.50 -9.00
CA TRP A 247 -18.85 -1.04 -9.99
C TRP A 247 -19.84 -0.05 -9.36
N ALA A 248 -19.47 1.24 -9.35
CA ALA A 248 -20.30 2.28 -8.74
C ALA A 248 -21.65 2.49 -9.44
N ARG A 249 -21.82 2.04 -10.70
CA ARG A 249 -23.07 2.17 -11.46
C ARG A 249 -23.75 0.83 -11.75
N ASN A 250 -23.43 -0.22 -10.97
CA ASN A 250 -24.00 -1.58 -11.09
C ASN A 250 -23.70 -2.26 -12.43
N GLU A 251 -22.62 -1.87 -13.09
CA GLU A 251 -22.07 -2.61 -14.22
C GLU A 251 -21.74 -4.06 -13.83
N PHE A 252 -21.61 -4.93 -14.83
CA PHE A 252 -21.28 -6.32 -14.60
C PHE A 252 -20.41 -6.90 -15.71
N ILE A 253 -19.69 -7.97 -15.36
CA ILE A 253 -18.72 -8.63 -16.24
C ILE A 253 -19.43 -9.74 -17.01
N GLN A 254 -19.56 -9.57 -18.33
CA GLN A 254 -20.08 -10.61 -19.20
C GLN A 254 -19.02 -11.70 -19.43
N SER A 255 -17.85 -11.34 -19.95
CA SER A 255 -16.78 -12.27 -20.29
C SER A 255 -15.40 -11.64 -20.10
N MET A 256 -14.37 -12.47 -19.96
CA MET A 256 -12.98 -12.04 -19.79
C MET A 256 -12.03 -12.91 -20.59
N LYS A 257 -10.90 -12.33 -21.01
CA LYS A 257 -9.75 -13.03 -21.59
C LYS A 257 -8.46 -12.60 -20.92
N GLY A 258 -7.53 -13.51 -20.66
CA GLY A 258 -6.27 -13.27 -19.96
C GLY A 258 -6.37 -13.37 -18.44
N ALA A 259 -7.55 -13.13 -17.85
CA ALA A 259 -7.81 -13.25 -16.42
C ALA A 259 -9.24 -13.77 -16.19
N TYR A 260 -9.56 -14.10 -14.94
CA TYR A 260 -10.85 -14.67 -14.57
C TYR A 260 -11.29 -14.23 -13.17
N PRO A 261 -12.60 -14.11 -12.88
CA PRO A 261 -13.06 -13.90 -11.52
C PRO A 261 -12.69 -15.10 -10.63
N SER A 262 -12.23 -14.82 -9.42
CA SER A 262 -11.92 -15.84 -8.40
C SER A 262 -13.15 -16.70 -8.03
N VAL A 263 -14.34 -16.11 -8.12
CA VAL A 263 -15.62 -16.77 -7.90
C VAL A 263 -16.57 -16.36 -9.02
N VAL A 264 -17.07 -17.34 -9.76
CA VAL A 264 -18.15 -17.15 -10.75
C VAL A 264 -19.46 -17.53 -10.09
N ASP A 265 -20.29 -16.51 -9.88
CA ASP A 265 -21.61 -16.66 -9.28
C ASP A 265 -22.61 -15.80 -10.05
N VAL A 266 -23.60 -16.46 -10.66
CA VAL A 266 -24.62 -15.84 -11.50
C VAL A 266 -25.91 -15.56 -10.76
N SER A 267 -26.06 -16.01 -9.49
CA SER A 267 -27.31 -15.79 -8.74
C SER A 267 -27.61 -14.30 -8.59
N ASP A 268 -26.59 -13.50 -8.30
CA ASP A 268 -26.70 -12.05 -8.15
C ASP A 268 -27.12 -11.37 -9.46
N CYS A 269 -26.75 -11.95 -10.60
CA CYS A 269 -27.20 -11.46 -11.90
C CYS A 269 -28.68 -11.75 -12.13
N VAL A 270 -29.09 -13.00 -11.95
CA VAL A 270 -30.44 -13.49 -12.29
C VAL A 270 -31.50 -12.88 -11.37
N PHE A 271 -31.22 -12.80 -10.07
CA PHE A 271 -32.16 -12.26 -9.09
C PHE A 271 -31.96 -10.77 -8.80
N GLY A 272 -30.92 -10.16 -9.39
CA GLY A 272 -30.58 -8.74 -9.21
C GLY A 272 -31.26 -7.80 -10.21
N LYS A 273 -30.84 -6.53 -10.17
CA LYS A 273 -31.33 -5.48 -11.09
C LYS A 273 -30.96 -5.78 -12.55
N GLN A 274 -29.84 -6.45 -12.75
CA GLN A 274 -29.31 -6.83 -14.05
C GLN A 274 -30.28 -7.79 -14.75
N GLY A 275 -30.71 -8.87 -14.07
CA GLY A 275 -31.69 -9.84 -14.58
C GLY A 275 -33.07 -9.25 -14.86
N GLN A 276 -33.50 -8.28 -14.04
CA GLN A 276 -34.76 -7.56 -14.25
C GLN A 276 -34.74 -6.69 -15.50
N TYR A 277 -33.59 -6.07 -15.79
CA TYR A 277 -33.44 -5.16 -16.92
C TYR A 277 -33.12 -5.89 -18.23
N TYR A 278 -32.15 -6.80 -18.23
CA TYR A 278 -31.70 -7.53 -19.41
C TYR A 278 -32.43 -8.87 -19.59
N GLN A 279 -33.72 -8.82 -19.90
CA GLN A 279 -34.57 -10.02 -19.99
C GLN A 279 -34.14 -11.01 -21.09
N ASP A 280 -33.60 -10.50 -22.20
CA ASP A 280 -33.17 -11.31 -23.35
C ASP A 280 -31.71 -11.79 -23.25
N LEU A 281 -30.98 -11.40 -22.20
CA LEU A 281 -29.58 -11.77 -22.05
C LEU A 281 -29.45 -13.18 -21.45
N ASP A 282 -28.62 -14.01 -22.08
CA ASP A 282 -28.25 -15.33 -21.56
C ASP A 282 -27.28 -15.19 -20.37
N PHE A 283 -27.83 -15.10 -19.16
CA PHE A 283 -27.06 -14.98 -17.91
C PHE A 283 -26.20 -16.20 -17.58
N SER A 284 -26.40 -17.35 -18.24
CA SER A 284 -25.52 -18.52 -18.03
C SER A 284 -24.08 -18.28 -18.50
N LYS A 285 -23.88 -17.29 -19.38
CA LYS A 285 -22.58 -16.90 -19.94
C LYS A 285 -21.94 -15.72 -19.23
N VAL A 286 -22.62 -15.12 -18.26
CA VAL A 286 -22.14 -13.96 -17.50
C VAL A 286 -21.20 -14.46 -16.40
N LEU A 287 -20.06 -13.79 -16.24
CA LEU A 287 -19.04 -14.21 -15.28
C LEU A 287 -19.28 -13.67 -13.86
N SER A 288 -19.74 -12.42 -13.72
CA SER A 288 -19.97 -11.84 -12.39
C SER A 288 -20.83 -10.57 -12.44
N CYS A 289 -21.84 -10.51 -11.56
CA CYS A 289 -22.58 -9.27 -11.23
C CYS A 289 -22.30 -8.77 -9.81
N LYS A 290 -21.25 -9.28 -9.17
CA LYS A 290 -20.81 -8.75 -7.88
C LYS A 290 -20.36 -7.30 -8.06
N ARG A 291 -20.82 -6.43 -7.15
CA ARG A 291 -20.41 -5.02 -7.13
C ARG A 291 -18.89 -4.87 -7.00
N ASN A 292 -18.26 -5.73 -6.20
CA ASN A 292 -16.82 -5.75 -5.97
C ASN A 292 -16.23 -7.12 -6.39
N PRO A 293 -15.95 -7.35 -7.69
CA PRO A 293 -15.35 -8.60 -8.13
C PRO A 293 -13.87 -8.67 -7.75
N THR A 294 -13.38 -9.88 -7.44
CA THR A 294 -11.95 -10.15 -7.32
C THR A 294 -11.50 -10.99 -8.50
N ILE A 295 -10.55 -10.47 -9.26
CA ILE A 295 -10.00 -11.02 -10.50
C ILE A 295 -8.61 -11.56 -10.24
N VAL A 296 -8.34 -12.70 -10.83
CA VAL A 296 -7.07 -13.40 -10.77
C VAL A 296 -6.61 -13.75 -12.17
N ASP A 297 -5.30 -13.83 -12.35
CA ASP A 297 -4.71 -14.28 -13.59
C ASP A 297 -4.98 -15.77 -13.87
N LEU A 298 -4.83 -16.17 -15.12
CA LEU A 298 -4.94 -17.56 -15.53
C LEU A 298 -3.63 -18.34 -15.29
N THR A 299 -3.73 -19.67 -15.22
CA THR A 299 -2.56 -20.54 -15.18
C THR A 299 -1.83 -20.57 -16.54
N PRO A 300 -0.51 -20.85 -16.58
CA PRO A 300 0.25 -21.00 -17.83
C PRO A 300 -0.35 -21.93 -18.87
N TRP A 301 -1.02 -23.00 -18.44
CA TRP A 301 -1.68 -23.96 -19.33
C TRP A 301 -2.83 -23.38 -20.15
N ARG A 302 -3.40 -22.24 -19.72
CA ARG A 302 -4.49 -21.54 -20.39
C ARG A 302 -4.02 -20.45 -21.34
N TYR A 303 -2.71 -20.18 -21.43
CA TYR A 303 -2.20 -19.11 -22.29
C TYR A 303 -2.61 -19.27 -23.77
N ASN A 304 -2.58 -20.51 -24.30
CA ASN A 304 -2.92 -20.79 -25.70
C ASN A 304 -4.43 -21.02 -25.95
N ASP A 305 -5.26 -20.96 -24.91
CA ASP A 305 -6.71 -21.14 -24.99
C ASP A 305 -7.34 -20.01 -25.83
N THR A 306 -8.16 -20.35 -26.83
CA THR A 306 -8.76 -19.36 -27.74
C THR A 306 -9.83 -18.49 -27.07
N ASP A 307 -10.49 -19.06 -26.07
CA ASP A 307 -11.67 -18.45 -25.45
C ASP A 307 -11.26 -17.65 -24.22
N LEU A 308 -10.33 -18.18 -23.42
CA LEU A 308 -9.89 -17.56 -22.17
C LEU A 308 -8.50 -16.91 -22.25
N GLY A 309 -7.61 -17.36 -23.15
CA GLY A 309 -6.22 -16.92 -23.19
C GLY A 309 -5.91 -15.96 -24.33
N ARG A 310 -4.70 -16.10 -24.89
CA ARG A 310 -4.16 -15.36 -26.05
C ARG A 310 -4.16 -13.84 -25.89
N ILE A 311 -3.97 -13.38 -24.66
CA ILE A 311 -3.69 -11.98 -24.38
C ILE A 311 -2.18 -11.84 -24.12
N PRO A 312 -1.48 -10.88 -24.76
CA PRO A 312 -0.08 -10.59 -24.46
C PRO A 312 0.11 -10.35 -22.96
N HIS A 313 1.24 -10.82 -22.42
CA HIS A 313 1.58 -10.68 -21.00
C HIS A 313 0.60 -11.34 -19.99
N CYS A 314 -0.36 -12.16 -20.43
CA CYS A 314 -1.27 -12.87 -19.52
C CYS A 314 -0.72 -14.22 -19.03
N CYS A 315 -1.49 -14.80 -18.11
CA CYS A 315 -1.58 -16.23 -17.85
C CYS A 315 -0.32 -16.81 -17.20
N ARG A 316 0.30 -16.07 -16.28
CA ARG A 316 1.48 -16.48 -15.51
C ARG A 316 1.16 -16.75 -14.05
N ASN A 317 -0.06 -17.24 -13.79
CA ASN A 317 -0.54 -17.53 -12.44
C ASN A 317 -0.46 -16.30 -11.50
N GLY A 318 -0.53 -15.10 -12.08
CA GLY A 318 -0.50 -13.82 -11.40
C GLY A 318 0.89 -13.36 -11.03
N THR A 319 1.92 -13.79 -11.76
CA THR A 319 3.30 -13.35 -11.56
C THR A 319 3.59 -12.08 -12.34
N ILE A 320 4.02 -11.04 -11.63
CA ILE A 320 4.58 -9.81 -12.19
C ILE A 320 5.95 -9.61 -11.54
N LEU A 321 6.99 -9.67 -12.36
CA LEU A 321 8.38 -9.55 -11.94
C LEU A 321 8.81 -8.07 -11.86
N PRO A 322 9.90 -7.76 -11.14
CA PRO A 322 10.54 -6.46 -11.25
C PRO A 322 11.09 -6.24 -12.67
N PRO A 323 11.04 -5.00 -13.20
CA PRO A 323 11.58 -4.68 -14.52
C PRO A 323 13.08 -4.91 -14.61
N GLU A 324 13.81 -4.85 -13.49
CA GLU A 324 15.24 -5.18 -13.43
C GLU A 324 15.53 -6.66 -13.72
N MET A 325 14.57 -7.54 -13.40
CA MET A 325 14.70 -8.97 -13.62
C MET A 325 14.31 -9.35 -15.05
N ASP A 326 13.12 -8.93 -15.47
CA ASP A 326 12.61 -9.19 -16.82
C ASP A 326 11.51 -8.13 -17.16
N PRO A 327 11.82 -7.17 -18.05
CA PRO A 327 10.88 -6.12 -18.45
C PRO A 327 9.58 -6.67 -19.08
N GLU A 328 9.65 -7.76 -19.83
CA GLU A 328 8.48 -8.38 -20.49
C GLU A 328 7.56 -9.06 -19.46
N GLN A 329 8.15 -9.46 -18.32
CA GLN A 329 7.42 -10.02 -17.19
C GLN A 329 7.02 -9.01 -16.12
N ALA A 330 7.36 -7.72 -16.31
CA ALA A 330 6.89 -6.63 -15.46
C ALA A 330 5.48 -6.13 -15.82
N VAL A 331 4.89 -6.67 -16.90
CA VAL A 331 3.55 -6.31 -17.38
C VAL A 331 2.61 -7.51 -17.26
N SER A 332 1.34 -7.28 -16.92
CA SER A 332 0.26 -8.28 -16.98
C SER A 332 -0.98 -7.64 -17.57
N ALA A 333 -1.65 -8.29 -18.52
CA ALA A 333 -2.81 -7.71 -19.19
C ALA A 333 -3.96 -8.71 -19.36
N PHE A 334 -5.18 -8.19 -19.35
CA PHE A 334 -6.40 -8.96 -19.60
C PHE A 334 -7.50 -8.07 -20.19
N GLN A 335 -8.41 -8.68 -20.95
CA GLN A 335 -9.58 -8.00 -21.49
C GLN A 335 -10.84 -8.35 -20.69
N VAL A 336 -11.73 -7.38 -20.57
CA VAL A 336 -13.02 -7.50 -19.89
C VAL A 336 -14.14 -6.91 -20.75
N GLN A 337 -15.18 -7.70 -20.98
CA GLN A 337 -16.40 -7.27 -21.63
C GLN A 337 -17.42 -6.90 -20.56
N VAL A 338 -17.82 -5.63 -20.53
CA VAL A 338 -18.64 -5.05 -19.47
C VAL A 338 -19.98 -4.61 -20.02
N TYR A 339 -21.06 -4.90 -19.29
CA TYR A 339 -22.40 -4.37 -19.57
C TYR A 339 -22.71 -3.20 -18.65
N LYS A 340 -23.31 -2.17 -19.24
CA LYS A 340 -23.72 -0.92 -18.58
C LYS A 340 -25.13 -1.09 -17.97
N MET A 341 -25.54 -0.20 -17.08
CA MET A 341 -26.90 -0.16 -16.54
C MET A 341 -27.53 1.21 -16.80
N PRO A 342 -28.87 1.31 -16.92
CA PRO A 342 -29.55 2.60 -16.97
C PRO A 342 -29.18 3.48 -15.77
N PRO A 343 -29.01 4.81 -15.96
CA PRO A 343 -29.28 5.57 -17.18
C PRO A 343 -28.14 5.61 -18.22
N ASP A 344 -26.97 5.03 -17.93
CA ASP A 344 -25.72 5.24 -18.66
C ASP A 344 -25.53 4.31 -19.87
N LEU A 345 -26.60 4.05 -20.62
CA LEU A 345 -26.58 3.10 -21.74
C LEU A 345 -26.07 3.70 -23.05
N ASN A 346 -25.62 4.94 -23.06
CA ASN A 346 -25.15 5.58 -24.29
C ASN A 346 -23.73 5.13 -24.63
N ARG A 347 -23.39 5.00 -25.92
CA ARG A 347 -22.08 4.48 -26.36
C ARG A 347 -20.91 5.41 -26.02
N SER A 348 -21.18 6.71 -25.93
CA SER A 348 -20.20 7.75 -25.59
C SER A 348 -20.00 7.94 -24.10
N VAL A 349 -20.92 7.43 -23.27
CA VAL A 349 -20.88 7.58 -21.82
C VAL A 349 -20.13 6.39 -21.24
N LEU A 350 -18.90 6.64 -20.81
CA LEU A 350 -17.98 5.63 -20.31
C LEU A 350 -17.41 6.11 -18.97
N PHE A 351 -17.50 5.26 -17.95
CA PHE A 351 -16.96 5.51 -16.62
C PHE A 351 -16.04 4.37 -16.22
N PRO A 352 -14.90 4.67 -15.57
CA PRO A 352 -14.03 3.63 -15.04
C PRO A 352 -14.61 3.07 -13.74
N PRO A 353 -14.26 1.82 -13.38
CA PRO A 353 -14.43 1.34 -12.02
C PRO A 353 -13.71 2.24 -11.00
N VAL A 354 -14.14 2.19 -9.74
CA VAL A 354 -13.53 2.96 -8.63
C VAL A 354 -12.99 2.03 -7.56
N ASN A 355 -12.31 2.57 -6.54
CA ASN A 355 -11.82 1.81 -5.37
C ASN A 355 -10.97 0.59 -5.77
N TRP A 356 -10.00 0.82 -6.66
CA TRP A 356 -9.08 -0.21 -7.12
C TRP A 356 -8.21 -0.70 -5.96
N ASN A 357 -7.97 -1.99 -5.89
CA ASN A 357 -7.10 -2.60 -4.90
C ASN A 357 -6.42 -3.83 -5.49
N ILE A 358 -5.10 -3.90 -5.34
CA ILE A 358 -4.27 -5.00 -5.81
C ILE A 358 -3.48 -5.59 -4.64
N SER A 359 -3.50 -6.92 -4.53
CA SER A 359 -2.79 -7.64 -3.48
C SER A 359 -2.11 -8.89 -4.02
N GLY A 360 -1.16 -9.45 -3.26
CA GLY A 360 -0.45 -10.68 -3.61
C GLY A 360 -0.07 -11.50 -2.37
N THR A 361 0.36 -12.75 -2.57
CA THR A 361 0.54 -13.70 -1.45
C THR A 361 1.80 -13.40 -0.62
N PHE A 362 2.89 -12.98 -1.25
CA PHE A 362 4.19 -12.68 -0.61
C PHE A 362 4.73 -11.33 -1.12
N ASN A 363 3.89 -10.32 -1.13
CA ASN A 363 4.22 -9.05 -1.80
C ASN A 363 4.02 -7.87 -0.85
N PRO A 364 4.57 -6.69 -1.18
CA PRO A 364 4.26 -5.46 -0.48
C PRO A 364 2.76 -5.15 -0.53
N ASP A 365 2.26 -4.41 0.44
CA ASP A 365 0.88 -3.94 0.43
C ASP A 365 0.81 -2.70 -0.46
N TYR A 366 -0.14 -2.64 -1.40
CA TYR A 366 -0.29 -1.50 -2.30
C TYR A 366 -1.51 -0.66 -1.91
N GLN A 367 -1.36 0.65 -2.05
CA GLN A 367 -2.46 1.60 -1.96
C GLN A 367 -2.66 2.26 -3.32
N CYS A 368 -3.83 2.06 -3.92
CA CYS A 368 -4.18 2.58 -5.23
C CYS A 368 -5.05 3.82 -5.12
N GLY A 369 -4.79 4.82 -5.97
CA GLY A 369 -5.60 6.03 -6.07
C GLY A 369 -6.87 5.88 -6.91
N HIS A 370 -7.60 6.97 -7.05
CA HIS A 370 -8.70 7.10 -8.01
C HIS A 370 -8.20 7.07 -9.47
N PRO A 371 -8.97 6.50 -10.43
CA PRO A 371 -8.65 6.55 -11.85
C PRO A 371 -8.64 7.97 -12.43
N ILE A 372 -7.50 8.40 -12.96
CA ILE A 372 -7.36 9.69 -13.65
C ILE A 372 -7.58 9.54 -15.16
N ARG A 373 -8.27 10.50 -15.76
CA ARG A 373 -8.50 10.54 -17.20
C ARG A 373 -7.23 11.01 -17.93
N VAL A 374 -6.69 10.16 -18.79
CA VAL A 374 -5.43 10.41 -19.53
C VAL A 374 -5.65 10.36 -21.03
N SER A 375 -4.64 10.78 -21.80
CA SER A 375 -4.65 10.68 -23.25
C SER A 375 -4.87 9.23 -23.70
N PRO A 376 -5.69 8.98 -24.74
CA PRO A 376 -5.92 7.65 -25.29
C PRO A 376 -4.63 6.88 -25.55
N THR A 377 -4.57 5.63 -25.07
CA THR A 377 -3.44 4.72 -25.33
C THR A 377 -3.44 4.32 -26.81
N ALA A 378 -2.25 4.35 -27.43
CA ALA A 378 -2.03 3.89 -28.79
C ALA A 378 -1.56 2.43 -28.78
N PHE A 379 -2.16 1.61 -29.63
CA PHE A 379 -1.84 0.19 -29.77
C PHE A 379 -1.41 -0.09 -31.22
N PRO A 380 -0.23 -0.69 -31.42
CA PRO A 380 0.27 -1.01 -32.76
C PRO A 380 -0.64 -2.00 -33.47
N ASP A 381 -0.78 -1.83 -34.78
CA ASP A 381 -1.64 -2.71 -35.59
C ASP A 381 -1.13 -4.15 -35.61
N SER A 382 -1.99 -5.08 -35.20
CA SER A 382 -1.68 -6.53 -35.14
C SER A 382 -1.35 -7.19 -36.49
N SER A 383 -1.69 -6.56 -37.62
CA SER A 383 -1.38 -7.03 -38.97
C SER A 383 0.01 -6.60 -39.47
N GLY A 384 0.73 -5.79 -38.67
CA GLY A 384 2.08 -5.30 -39.01
C GLY A 384 2.09 -4.07 -39.91
N LEU A 385 0.95 -3.39 -40.04
CA LEU A 385 0.86 -2.08 -40.68
C LEU A 385 1.48 -1.01 -39.78
N ASP A 386 2.11 0.00 -40.38
CA ASP A 386 2.71 1.14 -39.68
C ASP A 386 1.62 2.16 -39.29
N SER A 387 0.69 1.71 -38.45
CA SER A 387 -0.44 2.48 -37.95
C SER A 387 -0.79 2.05 -36.54
N ASP A 388 -1.18 3.01 -35.71
CA ASP A 388 -1.66 2.75 -34.36
C ASP A 388 -3.18 2.89 -34.29
N SER A 389 -3.81 1.97 -33.57
CA SER A 389 -5.20 2.09 -33.14
C SER A 389 -5.25 2.77 -31.77
N LEU A 390 -6.11 3.78 -31.62
CA LEU A 390 -6.27 4.48 -30.35
C LEU A 390 -7.42 3.88 -29.54
N ALA A 391 -7.24 3.81 -28.21
CA ALA A 391 -8.35 3.57 -27.30
C ALA A 391 -9.43 4.64 -27.49
N LEU A 392 -10.70 4.29 -27.30
CA LEU A 392 -11.78 5.29 -27.25
C LEU A 392 -11.66 6.18 -26.00
N ALA A 393 -11.15 5.60 -24.91
CA ALA A 393 -11.15 6.19 -23.60
C ALA A 393 -10.13 5.46 -22.71
N SER A 394 -9.20 6.21 -22.12
CA SER A 394 -8.15 5.65 -21.24
C SER A 394 -8.21 6.29 -19.85
N TRP A 395 -8.06 5.47 -18.82
CA TRP A 395 -7.82 5.91 -17.44
C TRP A 395 -6.58 5.24 -16.90
N GLN A 396 -5.89 5.94 -15.99
CA GLN A 396 -4.74 5.41 -15.28
C GLN A 396 -5.03 5.42 -13.79
N VAL A 397 -4.70 4.32 -13.12
CA VAL A 397 -4.69 4.19 -11.67
C VAL A 397 -3.25 4.03 -11.24
N VAL A 398 -2.81 4.83 -10.28
CA VAL A 398 -1.47 4.74 -9.70
C VAL A 398 -1.56 4.04 -8.36
N CYS A 399 -0.74 3.02 -8.15
CA CYS A 399 -0.63 2.32 -6.88
C CYS A 399 0.80 2.39 -6.34
N ASN A 400 0.93 2.73 -5.07
CA ASN A 400 2.23 2.82 -4.39
C ASN A 400 2.33 1.81 -3.25
N ILE A 401 3.55 1.37 -2.95
CA ILE A 401 3.84 0.48 -1.84
C ILE A 401 3.57 1.22 -0.54
N SER A 402 2.62 0.70 0.22
CA SER A 402 2.26 1.14 1.56
C SER A 402 2.85 0.19 2.60
N ARG A 403 3.17 0.72 3.79
CA ARG A 403 3.57 -0.08 4.95
C ARG A 403 2.60 0.23 6.09
N PRO A 404 1.60 -0.62 6.32
CA PRO A 404 0.66 -0.43 7.41
C PRO A 404 1.42 -0.34 8.74
N LYS A 405 1.05 0.61 9.60
CA LYS A 405 1.66 0.73 10.93
C LYS A 405 1.43 -0.58 11.71
N GLY A 406 2.52 -1.20 12.17
CA GLY A 406 2.49 -2.46 12.89
C GLY A 406 2.51 -3.72 12.01
N ALA A 407 2.65 -3.59 10.68
CA ALA A 407 2.86 -4.74 9.80
C ALA A 407 4.21 -5.42 10.11
N SER A 408 4.18 -6.74 10.32
CA SER A 408 5.39 -7.54 10.52
C SER A 408 6.00 -7.96 9.17
N PRO A 409 7.34 -7.87 9.01
CA PRO A 409 8.06 -8.47 7.88
C PRO A 409 7.65 -9.92 7.60
N LYS A 410 7.83 -10.39 6.36
CA LYS A 410 7.50 -11.79 5.98
C LYS A 410 8.73 -12.72 5.95
N CYS A 411 9.93 -12.17 6.12
CA CYS A 411 11.22 -12.87 6.11
C CYS A 411 12.16 -12.32 7.18
N CYS A 412 13.16 -13.13 7.54
CA CYS A 412 14.18 -12.76 8.51
C CYS A 412 15.61 -13.03 8.04
N VAL A 413 16.55 -12.25 8.59
CA VAL A 413 17.98 -12.40 8.33
C VAL A 413 18.70 -12.87 9.59
N SER A 414 19.71 -13.71 9.43
CA SER A 414 20.63 -14.12 10.48
C SER A 414 22.07 -13.86 10.05
N PHE A 415 22.91 -13.48 11.01
CA PHE A 415 24.31 -13.14 10.78
C PHE A 415 25.24 -14.17 11.42
N SER A 416 26.28 -14.53 10.71
CA SER A 416 27.36 -15.37 11.22
C SER A 416 28.69 -14.99 10.59
N ALA A 417 29.80 -15.44 11.16
CA ALA A 417 31.13 -15.14 10.64
C ALA A 417 32.13 -16.24 10.95
N PHE A 418 33.20 -16.32 10.16
CA PHE A 418 34.31 -17.25 10.41
C PHE A 418 35.02 -17.02 11.76
N TYR A 419 34.89 -15.83 12.36
CA TYR A 419 35.52 -15.45 13.63
C TYR A 419 34.60 -15.62 14.85
N ASN A 420 33.38 -16.14 14.67
CA ASN A 420 32.45 -16.38 15.76
C ASN A 420 31.64 -17.67 15.51
N ASP A 421 31.70 -18.60 16.46
CA ASP A 421 31.01 -19.89 16.36
C ASP A 421 29.48 -19.77 16.46
N SER A 422 28.97 -18.64 16.94
CA SER A 422 27.53 -18.40 17.13
C SER A 422 26.92 -17.68 15.94
N VAL A 423 25.71 -18.09 15.58
CA VAL A 423 24.83 -17.36 14.67
C VAL A 423 23.95 -16.43 15.47
N VAL A 424 23.90 -15.17 15.05
CA VAL A 424 22.96 -14.17 15.57
C VAL A 424 21.67 -14.24 14.74
N PRO A 425 20.55 -14.70 15.32
CA PRO A 425 19.27 -14.71 14.62
C PRO A 425 18.63 -13.31 14.55
N CYS A 426 17.57 -13.19 13.77
CA CYS A 426 16.69 -12.03 13.79
C CYS A 426 15.93 -11.89 15.12
N LYS A 427 15.17 -10.80 15.23
CA LYS A 427 14.33 -10.49 16.40
C LYS A 427 13.29 -11.56 16.67
N THR A 428 12.95 -11.73 17.95
CA THR A 428 11.79 -12.51 18.35
C THR A 428 10.52 -11.90 17.77
N CYS A 429 9.58 -12.75 17.37
CA CYS A 429 8.33 -12.35 16.72
C CYS A 429 8.54 -11.49 15.45
N ALA A 430 9.67 -11.61 14.75
CA ALA A 430 9.98 -10.81 13.57
C ALA A 430 8.86 -10.83 12.50
N CYS A 431 8.21 -11.98 12.29
CA CYS A 431 7.11 -12.13 11.32
C CYS A 431 5.71 -12.19 11.96
N GLY A 432 5.59 -11.71 13.20
CA GLY A 432 4.34 -11.68 13.95
C GLY A 432 4.16 -12.93 14.82
N CYS A 433 3.88 -12.73 16.10
CA CYS A 433 3.59 -13.82 17.02
C CYS A 433 2.09 -14.18 17.02
N PRO A 434 1.74 -15.47 17.11
CA PRO A 434 0.34 -15.88 17.18
C PRO A 434 -0.36 -15.24 18.39
N ALA A 435 -1.60 -14.78 18.18
CA ALA A 435 -2.41 -14.19 19.24
C ALA A 435 -2.59 -15.20 20.40
N ARG A 436 -2.45 -14.71 21.64
CA ARG A 436 -2.54 -15.48 22.89
C ARG A 436 -3.89 -16.19 23.03
N THR A 437 -4.05 -17.34 22.39
CA THR A 437 -5.25 -18.19 22.53
C THR A 437 -4.89 -19.57 23.08
N SER A 438 -3.68 -20.09 22.84
CA SER A 438 -3.20 -21.33 23.47
C SER A 438 -1.74 -21.68 23.07
N GLY A 439 -0.74 -21.02 23.67
CA GLY A 439 0.68 -21.31 23.43
C GLY A 439 1.58 -20.74 24.55
N PRO A 440 2.78 -21.29 24.78
CA PRO A 440 3.53 -21.15 26.03
C PRO A 440 3.88 -19.69 26.35
N THR A 441 4.08 -19.42 27.63
CA THR A 441 4.58 -18.17 28.22
C THR A 441 5.99 -17.84 27.72
N CYS A 442 6.17 -17.56 26.42
CA CYS A 442 7.41 -17.02 25.86
C CYS A 442 7.36 -15.49 25.88
N ASN A 443 8.54 -14.87 25.94
CA ASN A 443 8.68 -13.43 25.90
C ASN A 443 8.80 -12.96 24.45
N ALA A 444 7.82 -12.19 23.99
CA ALA A 444 7.79 -11.65 22.63
C ALA A 444 8.85 -10.56 22.38
N THR A 445 9.39 -9.95 23.44
CA THR A 445 10.33 -8.82 23.36
C THR A 445 11.72 -9.15 23.88
N ALA A 446 11.96 -10.37 24.39
CA ALA A 446 13.29 -10.77 24.83
C ALA A 446 14.24 -10.91 23.63
N PRO A 447 15.54 -10.63 23.78
CA PRO A 447 16.52 -10.92 22.72
C PRO A 447 16.51 -12.41 22.34
N ALA A 448 16.62 -12.68 21.04
CA ALA A 448 16.69 -14.05 20.54
C ALA A 448 18.00 -14.74 21.00
N LEU A 449 17.92 -16.05 21.29
CA LEU A 449 19.08 -16.82 21.73
C LEU A 449 20.07 -17.00 20.58
N LEU A 450 21.37 -16.93 20.90
CA LEU A 450 22.45 -17.31 19.99
C LEU A 450 22.38 -18.80 19.64
N LEU A 451 22.76 -19.13 18.40
CA LEU A 451 22.55 -20.48 17.86
C LEU A 451 23.83 -21.10 17.35
N PRO A 452 23.96 -22.43 17.44
CA PRO A 452 24.96 -23.14 16.68
C PRO A 452 24.58 -23.15 15.18
N PRO A 453 25.55 -23.18 14.24
CA PRO A 453 25.28 -23.08 12.80
C PRO A 453 24.31 -24.15 12.27
N GLU A 454 24.36 -25.38 12.80
CA GLU A 454 23.51 -26.49 12.37
C GLU A 454 22.03 -26.26 12.70
N ALA A 455 21.73 -25.38 13.66
CA ALA A 455 20.37 -25.05 14.06
C ALA A 455 19.63 -24.19 13.02
N LEU A 456 20.33 -23.65 12.01
CA LEU A 456 19.70 -22.93 10.89
C LEU A 456 18.93 -23.85 9.94
N LEU A 457 19.20 -25.15 9.95
CA LEU A 457 18.51 -26.16 9.13
C LEU A 457 17.39 -26.88 9.89
N VAL A 458 17.08 -26.43 11.10
CA VAL A 458 16.14 -27.09 12.00
C VAL A 458 14.92 -26.19 12.23
N PRO A 459 13.69 -26.73 12.19
CA PRO A 459 12.47 -25.98 12.48
C PRO A 459 12.51 -25.34 13.87
N PHE A 460 11.74 -24.27 14.05
CA PHE A 460 11.79 -23.44 15.25
C PHE A 460 11.61 -24.23 16.56
N ASP A 461 10.66 -25.17 16.64
CA ASP A 461 10.38 -25.92 17.86
C ASP A 461 11.61 -26.71 18.35
N ASN A 462 12.35 -27.32 17.42
CA ASN A 462 13.55 -28.10 17.71
C ASN A 462 14.81 -27.23 17.84
N ARG A 463 14.78 -26.01 17.31
CA ARG A 463 15.86 -25.01 17.40
C ARG A 463 16.06 -24.55 18.85
N THR A 464 14.99 -24.45 19.63
CA THR A 464 15.05 -24.05 21.06
C THR A 464 15.93 -25.00 21.89
N ALA A 465 15.78 -26.32 21.73
CA ALA A 465 16.59 -27.30 22.44
C ALA A 465 18.09 -27.16 22.11
N LYS A 466 18.41 -26.93 20.84
CA LYS A 466 19.79 -26.68 20.39
C LYS A 466 20.35 -25.35 20.92
N ALA A 467 19.53 -24.31 20.97
CA ALA A 467 19.90 -23.01 21.51
C ALA A 467 20.24 -23.10 23.01
N LEU A 468 19.44 -23.83 23.79
CA LEU A 468 19.69 -24.04 25.22
C LEU A 468 20.99 -24.81 25.47
N ALA A 469 21.20 -25.92 24.76
CA ALA A 469 22.44 -26.69 24.86
C ALA A 469 23.66 -25.84 24.46
N TRP A 470 23.53 -24.99 23.43
CA TRP A 470 24.60 -24.09 23.01
C TRP A 470 24.89 -23.01 24.05
N ALA A 471 23.85 -22.42 24.65
CA ALA A 471 23.98 -21.44 25.71
C ALA A 471 24.66 -22.03 26.96
N GLU A 472 24.37 -23.29 27.30
CA GLU A 472 25.05 -24.01 28.38
C GLU A 472 26.55 -24.19 28.07
N ILE A 473 26.90 -24.67 26.88
CA ILE A 473 28.29 -24.89 26.44
C ILE A 473 29.09 -23.58 26.40
N LYS A 474 28.48 -22.49 25.94
CA LYS A 474 29.13 -21.18 25.80
C LYS A 474 28.95 -20.27 27.02
N HIS A 475 28.28 -20.75 28.07
CA HIS A 475 27.94 -20.00 29.29
C HIS A 475 27.22 -18.67 29.01
N PHE A 476 26.27 -18.69 28.07
CA PHE A 476 25.42 -17.53 27.78
C PHE A 476 24.24 -17.44 28.76
N ASN A 477 23.86 -16.21 29.11
CA ASN A 477 22.67 -15.96 29.91
C ASN A 477 21.41 -16.31 29.12
N VAL A 478 20.54 -17.14 29.72
CA VAL A 478 19.25 -17.51 29.15
C VAL A 478 18.14 -16.79 29.92
N PRO A 479 17.31 -15.95 29.26
CA PRO A 479 16.22 -15.26 29.93
C PRO A 479 15.08 -16.22 30.30
N SER A 480 14.41 -15.92 31.41
CA SER A 480 13.20 -16.61 31.85
C SER A 480 12.08 -15.57 32.03
N PRO A 481 10.96 -15.64 31.28
CA PRO A 481 10.62 -16.66 30.29
C PRO A 481 11.47 -16.64 29.01
N LEU A 482 11.55 -17.79 28.33
CA LEU A 482 12.31 -17.96 27.08
C LEU A 482 11.78 -17.05 25.96
N PRO A 483 12.65 -16.60 25.02
CA PRO A 483 12.22 -15.79 23.89
C PRO A 483 11.33 -16.59 22.94
N CYS A 484 10.36 -15.90 22.34
CA CYS A 484 9.54 -16.49 21.28
C CYS A 484 10.34 -16.65 19.97
N GLY A 485 9.84 -17.47 19.05
CA GLY A 485 10.43 -17.62 17.72
C GLY A 485 10.24 -16.44 16.81
N ASP A 486 10.92 -16.48 15.66
CA ASP A 486 10.79 -15.47 14.61
C ASP A 486 9.47 -15.60 13.83
N TYR A 487 8.92 -16.82 13.74
CA TYR A 487 7.71 -17.19 13.00
C TYR A 487 7.77 -16.85 11.50
N CYS A 488 8.97 -16.75 10.94
CA CYS A 488 9.17 -16.36 9.56
C CYS A 488 9.14 -17.56 8.61
N GLY A 489 8.40 -17.43 7.49
CA GLY A 489 8.33 -18.48 6.46
C GLY A 489 9.56 -18.54 5.56
N VAL A 490 10.40 -17.51 5.56
CA VAL A 490 11.66 -17.44 4.82
C VAL A 490 12.73 -16.90 5.76
N SER A 491 13.88 -17.57 5.78
CA SER A 491 15.04 -17.11 6.55
C SER A 491 16.27 -17.07 5.66
N ILE A 492 17.08 -16.02 5.82
CA ILE A 492 18.28 -15.78 5.04
C ILE A 492 19.46 -15.74 6.01
N ASN A 493 20.53 -16.47 5.71
CA ASN A 493 21.76 -16.38 6.47
C ASN A 493 22.83 -15.65 5.64
N TRP A 494 23.37 -14.59 6.22
CA TRP A 494 24.56 -13.89 5.73
C TRP A 494 25.76 -14.28 6.59
N HIS A 495 26.67 -15.04 6.01
CA HIS A 495 27.86 -15.55 6.68
C HIS A 495 29.11 -14.87 6.12
N VAL A 496 29.81 -14.07 6.90
CA VAL A 496 31.13 -13.55 6.50
C VAL A 496 32.12 -14.71 6.50
N GLN A 497 32.53 -15.14 5.31
CA GLN A 497 33.28 -16.39 5.13
C GLN A 497 34.79 -16.17 5.17
N THR A 498 35.29 -15.11 4.55
CA THR A 498 36.73 -14.82 4.53
C THR A 498 36.99 -13.32 4.64
N ASN A 499 38.15 -12.94 5.17
CA ASN A 499 38.59 -11.56 5.28
C ASN A 499 40.10 -11.45 5.04
N TYR A 500 40.51 -11.36 3.77
CA TYR A 500 41.92 -11.24 3.37
C TYR A 500 42.34 -9.77 3.20
N ASN A 501 43.64 -9.55 2.96
CA ASN A 501 44.18 -8.19 2.80
C ASN A 501 43.64 -7.47 1.56
N LYS A 502 43.41 -8.18 0.45
CA LYS A 502 42.99 -7.59 -0.83
C LYS A 502 41.48 -7.66 -1.08
N GLY A 503 40.78 -8.53 -0.36
CA GLY A 503 39.35 -8.79 -0.58
C GLY A 503 38.78 -9.66 0.53
N TRP A 504 37.47 -9.83 0.52
CA TRP A 504 36.72 -10.60 1.49
C TRP A 504 35.51 -11.25 0.80
N SER A 505 34.91 -12.24 1.44
CA SER A 505 33.73 -12.90 0.87
C SER A 505 32.69 -13.21 1.93
N ALA A 506 31.43 -13.23 1.51
CA ALA A 506 30.31 -13.73 2.30
C ALA A 506 29.60 -14.86 1.57
N ARG A 507 28.99 -15.76 2.33
CA ARG A 507 28.07 -16.76 1.85
C ARG A 507 26.65 -16.32 2.18
N VAL A 508 25.80 -16.29 1.17
CA VAL A 508 24.36 -16.10 1.30
C VAL A 508 23.71 -17.46 1.21
N THR A 509 22.87 -17.79 2.19
CA THR A 509 22.04 -19.00 2.17
C THR A 509 20.58 -18.63 2.35
N LEU A 510 19.74 -19.09 1.44
CA LEU A 510 18.29 -18.91 1.44
C LEU A 510 17.64 -20.19 1.96
N PHE A 511 16.70 -20.03 2.90
CA PHE A 511 15.89 -21.12 3.43
C PHE A 511 14.41 -20.80 3.26
N ASN A 512 13.69 -21.69 2.59
CA ASN A 512 12.24 -21.63 2.44
C ASN A 512 11.59 -22.67 3.35
N TRP A 513 10.93 -22.17 4.41
CA TRP A 513 10.19 -22.96 5.38
C TRP A 513 8.72 -23.15 5.01
N ARG A 514 8.26 -22.54 3.91
CA ARG A 514 6.90 -22.73 3.40
C ARG A 514 6.80 -24.03 2.61
N LYS A 515 5.58 -24.52 2.41
CA LYS A 515 5.30 -25.67 1.54
C LYS A 515 5.40 -25.30 0.06
N ASP A 516 5.06 -24.06 -0.28
CA ASP A 516 5.10 -23.57 -1.65
C ASP A 516 6.54 -23.26 -2.09
N GLN A 517 6.82 -23.51 -3.37
CA GLN A 517 8.08 -23.10 -3.99
C GLN A 517 8.01 -21.64 -4.48
N PHE A 518 9.15 -20.95 -4.46
CA PHE A 518 9.31 -19.66 -5.12
C PHE A 518 10.00 -19.86 -6.47
N ALA A 519 9.26 -19.60 -7.56
CA ALA A 519 9.82 -19.53 -8.90
C ALA A 519 10.39 -18.14 -9.17
N ASP A 520 11.49 -18.07 -9.90
CA ASP A 520 12.18 -16.85 -10.30
C ASP A 520 12.46 -15.92 -9.12
N TRP A 521 12.87 -16.49 -7.98
CA TRP A 521 13.14 -15.72 -6.77
C TRP A 521 14.30 -14.74 -6.98
N PHE A 522 14.27 -13.62 -6.26
CA PHE A 522 15.41 -12.71 -6.16
C PHE A 522 15.64 -12.24 -4.73
N LEU A 523 16.87 -11.81 -4.48
CA LEU A 523 17.34 -11.21 -3.24
C LEU A 523 18.04 -9.90 -3.59
N ALA A 524 17.68 -8.80 -2.93
CA ALA A 524 18.43 -7.55 -3.03
C ALA A 524 19.01 -7.19 -1.67
N VAL A 525 20.29 -6.88 -1.61
CA VAL A 525 20.98 -6.50 -0.37
C VAL A 525 21.58 -5.12 -0.51
N ARG A 526 21.35 -4.25 0.49
CA ARG A 526 21.97 -2.94 0.56
C ARG A 526 23.22 -3.02 1.41
N MET A 527 24.34 -2.58 0.84
CA MET A 527 25.68 -2.62 1.44
C MET A 527 26.27 -1.21 1.51
N ASP A 528 26.02 -0.48 2.59
CA ASP A 528 26.32 0.95 2.68
C ASP A 528 27.80 1.31 2.38
N LYS A 529 28.75 0.49 2.85
CA LYS A 529 30.19 0.72 2.66
C LYS A 529 30.87 -0.25 1.70
N ALA A 530 30.37 -1.47 1.61
CA ALA A 530 31.00 -2.51 0.80
C ALA A 530 30.57 -2.55 -0.65
N TYR A 531 29.47 -1.87 -1.02
CA TYR A 531 28.88 -1.94 -2.36
C TYR A 531 29.89 -1.67 -3.48
N ALA A 532 30.70 -0.60 -3.35
CA ALA A 532 31.71 -0.24 -4.33
C ALA A 532 32.79 -1.32 -4.52
N GLY A 533 32.95 -2.20 -3.54
CA GLY A 533 33.87 -3.33 -3.56
C GLY A 533 33.29 -4.58 -4.22
N PHE A 534 32.01 -4.64 -4.62
CA PHE A 534 31.43 -5.84 -5.23
C PHE A 534 32.23 -6.27 -6.47
N GLU A 535 32.66 -7.54 -6.49
CA GLU A 535 33.39 -8.13 -7.61
C GLU A 535 32.52 -9.13 -8.37
N GLN A 536 32.05 -10.17 -7.69
CA GLN A 536 31.36 -11.28 -8.34
C GLN A 536 30.43 -12.02 -7.39
N MET A 537 29.34 -12.54 -7.95
CA MET A 537 28.51 -13.59 -7.36
C MET A 537 28.76 -14.90 -8.12
N TYR A 538 28.91 -16.02 -7.42
CA TYR A 538 29.34 -17.28 -8.04
C TYR A 538 28.19 -18.14 -8.60
N SER A 539 27.38 -18.75 -7.74
CA SER A 539 26.33 -19.69 -8.15
C SER A 539 24.97 -19.04 -8.41
N PHE A 540 24.89 -17.72 -8.20
CA PHE A 540 23.73 -16.90 -8.51
C PHE A 540 24.19 -15.82 -9.48
N ASN A 541 23.27 -15.28 -10.27
CA ASN A 541 23.51 -14.08 -11.05
C ASN A 541 23.38 -12.86 -10.14
N GLY A 542 24.44 -12.06 -10.01
CA GLY A 542 24.48 -10.89 -9.15
C GLY A 542 24.87 -9.63 -9.90
N THR A 543 24.04 -8.59 -9.82
CA THR A 543 24.23 -7.30 -10.50
C THR A 543 24.24 -6.15 -9.50
N ALA A 544 24.99 -5.10 -9.81
CA ALA A 544 25.06 -3.88 -9.01
C ALA A 544 24.07 -2.85 -9.58
N MET A 545 23.00 -2.55 -8.84
CA MET A 545 21.80 -1.86 -9.34
C MET A 545 21.76 -0.34 -8.99
N GLY A 546 22.83 0.20 -8.40
CA GLY A 546 22.84 1.56 -7.84
C GLY A 546 22.25 1.61 -6.42
N ASP A 547 22.23 2.80 -5.80
CA ASP A 547 21.74 3.01 -4.42
C ASP A 547 22.31 2.00 -3.39
N ASN A 548 23.60 1.69 -3.54
CA ASN A 548 24.32 0.70 -2.74
C ASN A 548 23.68 -0.70 -2.70
N THR A 549 22.87 -1.06 -3.71
CA THR A 549 22.07 -2.28 -3.73
C THR A 549 22.62 -3.29 -4.74
N ILE A 550 22.86 -4.51 -4.27
CA ILE A 550 23.27 -5.65 -5.10
C ILE A 550 22.03 -6.53 -5.28
N PHE A 551 21.60 -6.70 -6.52
CA PHE A 551 20.50 -7.55 -6.93
C PHE A 551 21.02 -8.94 -7.25
N MET A 552 20.31 -9.99 -6.83
CA MET A 552 20.74 -11.37 -6.93
C MET A 552 19.58 -12.26 -7.33
N GLN A 553 19.79 -13.16 -8.27
CA GLN A 553 18.78 -14.11 -8.73
C GLN A 553 19.40 -15.47 -9.07
N GLY A 554 18.59 -16.52 -9.06
CA GLY A 554 19.04 -17.85 -9.48
C GLY A 554 19.37 -17.89 -10.97
N ASP A 555 20.49 -18.51 -11.33
CA ASP A 555 20.77 -18.88 -12.73
C ASP A 555 19.74 -19.90 -13.24
N PRO A 556 19.61 -20.10 -14.56
CA PRO A 556 18.74 -21.14 -15.12
C PRO A 556 18.99 -22.51 -14.45
N GLY A 557 17.94 -23.08 -13.86
CA GLY A 557 18.02 -24.33 -13.06
C GLY A 557 18.12 -24.11 -11.55
N LEU A 558 18.53 -22.93 -11.09
CA LEU A 558 18.49 -22.47 -9.71
C LEU A 558 17.41 -21.40 -9.47
N ASN A 559 16.60 -21.06 -10.48
CA ASN A 559 15.51 -20.11 -10.36
C ASN A 559 14.33 -20.63 -9.50
N TYR A 560 14.34 -21.88 -9.04
CA TYR A 560 13.32 -22.42 -8.13
C TYR A 560 13.86 -22.65 -6.72
N LEU A 561 13.36 -21.89 -5.74
CA LEU A 561 13.59 -22.15 -4.32
C LEU A 561 12.45 -23.04 -3.79
N ASN A 562 12.71 -24.34 -3.73
CA ASN A 562 11.75 -25.36 -3.28
C ASN A 562 11.23 -25.09 -1.86
N GLY A 563 10.09 -25.68 -1.53
CA GLY A 563 9.52 -25.64 -0.18
C GLY A 563 10.14 -26.65 0.80
N GLU A 564 9.65 -26.61 2.02
CA GLU A 564 9.99 -27.49 3.12
C GLU A 564 9.57 -28.94 2.86
N VAL A 565 10.52 -29.87 2.98
CA VAL A 565 10.33 -31.31 2.79
C VAL A 565 10.56 -32.08 4.09
N ASN A 566 10.14 -33.34 4.13
CA ASN A 566 10.43 -34.20 5.28
C ASN A 566 11.93 -34.50 5.36
N GLY A 567 12.44 -34.69 6.59
CA GLY A 567 13.78 -35.23 6.80
C GLY A 567 13.92 -36.65 6.25
N ASN A 568 15.15 -37.14 6.16
CA ASN A 568 15.46 -38.45 5.57
C ASN A 568 14.70 -39.59 6.26
N ASN A 569 14.58 -39.55 7.58
CA ASN A 569 13.70 -40.42 8.34
C ASN A 569 12.58 -39.61 9.02
N PRO A 570 11.36 -39.55 8.45
CA PRO A 570 10.27 -38.75 9.02
C PRO A 570 9.84 -39.11 10.45
N ALA A 571 10.23 -40.28 10.95
CA ALA A 571 9.93 -40.71 12.32
C ALA A 571 10.88 -40.11 13.37
N SER A 572 12.09 -39.69 12.98
CA SER A 572 13.13 -39.18 13.90
C SER A 572 13.66 -37.80 13.51
N ASP A 573 13.68 -37.51 12.21
CA ASP A 573 14.32 -36.33 11.66
C ASP A 573 13.30 -35.20 11.50
N PRO A 574 13.65 -33.97 11.89
CA PRO A 574 12.79 -32.83 11.62
C PRO A 574 12.63 -32.58 10.12
N ARG A 575 11.58 -31.85 9.76
CA ARG A 575 11.42 -31.30 8.42
C ARG A 575 12.57 -30.34 8.11
N VAL A 576 12.96 -30.27 6.85
CA VAL A 576 14.08 -29.46 6.37
C VAL A 576 13.60 -28.45 5.34
N PRO A 577 14.14 -27.22 5.35
CA PRO A 577 13.71 -26.19 4.42
C PRO A 577 14.28 -26.48 3.02
N GLY A 578 13.61 -25.95 2.00
CA GLY A 578 14.27 -25.80 0.71
C GLY A 578 15.44 -24.84 0.86
N LYS A 579 16.60 -25.20 0.28
CA LYS A 579 17.86 -24.49 0.50
C LYS A 579 18.55 -24.15 -0.80
N GLN A 580 18.97 -22.90 -0.93
CA GLN A 580 19.95 -22.49 -1.94
C GLN A 580 21.05 -21.66 -1.29
N GLN A 581 22.26 -21.72 -1.85
CA GLN A 581 23.40 -20.98 -1.32
C GLN A 581 24.31 -20.51 -2.44
N SER A 582 24.95 -19.36 -2.23
CA SER A 582 26.00 -18.85 -3.10
C SER A 582 27.04 -18.08 -2.27
N VAL A 583 28.16 -17.77 -2.92
CA VAL A 583 29.21 -16.92 -2.36
C VAL A 583 29.25 -15.62 -3.16
N ILE A 584 29.47 -14.52 -2.45
CA ILE A 584 29.70 -13.19 -2.98
C ILE A 584 31.09 -12.71 -2.57
N SER A 585 31.85 -12.15 -3.51
CA SER A 585 33.19 -11.63 -3.28
C SER A 585 33.25 -10.11 -3.43
N PHE A 586 34.13 -9.52 -2.62
CA PHE A 586 34.36 -8.09 -2.57
C PHE A 586 35.85 -7.76 -2.55
N THR A 587 36.24 -6.74 -3.30
CA THR A 587 37.57 -6.12 -3.27
C THR A 587 37.66 -5.02 -2.23
N LYS A 588 38.77 -4.98 -1.50
CA LYS A 588 39.10 -3.87 -0.60
C LYS A 588 39.74 -2.69 -1.32
N THR A 589 40.18 -2.89 -2.57
CA THR A 589 40.88 -1.85 -3.35
C THR A 589 39.98 -0.63 -3.61
N LYS A 590 38.67 -0.86 -3.79
CA LYS A 590 37.67 0.18 -4.03
C LYS A 590 36.98 0.68 -2.75
N THR A 591 37.33 0.11 -1.60
CA THR A 591 36.71 0.41 -0.29
C THR A 591 37.80 0.65 0.77
N PRO A 592 38.59 1.72 0.63
CA PRO A 592 39.69 2.00 1.55
C PRO A 592 39.15 2.22 2.98
N GLY A 593 39.77 1.56 3.96
CA GLY A 593 39.39 1.67 5.36
C GLY A 593 38.19 0.81 5.80
N ILE A 594 37.69 -0.08 4.93
CA ILE A 594 36.59 -0.99 5.29
C ILE A 594 36.97 -1.94 6.43
N ASP A 595 36.15 -1.98 7.48
CA ASP A 595 36.34 -2.86 8.63
C ASP A 595 35.23 -3.92 8.72
N ILE A 596 35.56 -5.11 8.21
CA ILE A 596 34.66 -6.26 8.17
C ILE A 596 34.32 -6.79 9.56
N ILE A 597 35.22 -6.65 10.54
CA ILE A 597 35.00 -7.13 11.91
C ILE A 597 34.15 -6.12 12.68
N ALA A 598 34.31 -4.82 12.41
CA ALA A 598 33.50 -3.77 13.03
C ALA A 598 32.06 -3.70 12.49
N GLY A 599 31.76 -4.35 11.36
CA GLY A 599 30.39 -4.49 10.85
C GLY A 599 30.20 -4.15 9.38
N ASP A 600 31.21 -3.60 8.70
CA ASP A 600 31.06 -3.09 7.33
C ASP A 600 30.83 -4.21 6.28
N GLY A 601 31.04 -5.48 6.68
CA GLY A 601 30.78 -6.66 5.86
C GLY A 601 29.36 -7.22 5.93
N TYR A 602 28.45 -6.58 6.69
CA TYR A 602 27.06 -7.00 6.82
C TYR A 602 26.11 -6.04 6.09
N PRO A 603 25.02 -6.54 5.49
CA PRO A 603 24.05 -5.68 4.82
C PRO A 603 23.27 -4.83 5.84
N SER A 604 22.95 -3.60 5.44
CA SER A 604 22.08 -2.72 6.22
C SER A 604 20.60 -3.07 6.02
N LYS A 605 20.25 -3.54 4.82
CA LYS A 605 18.92 -4.02 4.46
C LYS A 605 18.97 -5.22 3.54
N VAL A 606 17.95 -6.07 3.64
CA VAL A 606 17.76 -7.22 2.77
C VAL A 606 16.31 -7.26 2.33
N TYR A 607 16.09 -7.40 1.03
CA TYR A 607 14.79 -7.57 0.41
C TYR A 607 14.74 -8.95 -0.25
N PHE A 608 13.70 -9.73 0.07
CA PHE A 608 13.44 -10.99 -0.59
C PHE A 608 12.10 -10.89 -1.32
N ASN A 609 12.10 -11.09 -2.65
CA ASN A 609 10.94 -10.93 -3.50
C ASN A 609 10.16 -9.62 -3.25
N GLY A 610 10.90 -8.52 -3.03
CA GLY A 610 10.35 -7.17 -2.82
C GLY A 610 9.89 -6.84 -1.41
N VAL A 611 9.90 -7.79 -0.48
CA VAL A 611 9.58 -7.55 0.93
C VAL A 611 10.87 -7.31 1.72
N GLU A 612 10.91 -6.23 2.51
CA GLU A 612 12.03 -5.96 3.43
C GLU A 612 12.01 -6.96 4.60
N CYS A 613 13.13 -7.64 4.82
CA CYS A 613 13.28 -8.62 5.88
C CYS A 613 13.69 -7.99 7.21
N SER A 614 13.32 -8.66 8.31
CA SER A 614 13.77 -8.26 9.65
C SER A 614 15.25 -8.57 9.86
N MET A 615 16.02 -7.54 10.21
CA MET A 615 17.46 -7.63 10.46
C MET A 615 17.76 -7.99 11.94
N PRO A 616 18.87 -8.69 12.23
CA PRO A 616 19.38 -8.86 13.60
C PRO A 616 19.70 -7.53 14.28
N ASP A 617 19.52 -7.46 15.60
CA ASP A 617 19.87 -6.28 16.41
C ASP A 617 21.38 -6.13 16.65
N MET A 618 22.15 -7.20 16.41
CA MET A 618 23.59 -7.21 16.63
C MET A 618 24.30 -8.03 15.55
N ILE A 619 25.59 -7.76 15.38
CA ILE A 619 26.48 -8.55 14.54
C ILE A 619 27.29 -9.53 15.41
N PRO A 620 27.75 -10.66 14.85
CA PRO A 620 28.73 -11.51 15.50
C PRO A 620 29.94 -10.68 15.92
N ALA A 621 30.32 -10.77 17.20
CA ALA A 621 31.49 -10.07 17.73
C ALA A 621 32.66 -11.04 17.91
N ASN A 622 33.89 -10.57 17.72
CA ASN A 622 35.06 -11.34 18.06
C ASN A 622 35.29 -11.27 19.59
N TRP A 623 34.73 -12.21 20.34
CA TRP A 623 35.00 -12.34 21.78
C TRP A 623 36.35 -13.03 22.02
N ALA A 624 37.43 -12.49 21.46
CA ALA A 624 38.72 -12.71 22.09
C ALA A 624 38.64 -12.03 23.47
N PRO A 625 38.86 -12.74 24.59
CA PRO A 625 39.00 -12.05 25.86
C PRO A 625 40.16 -11.08 25.66
N ARG A 626 39.90 -9.77 25.77
CA ARG A 626 40.97 -8.77 25.90
C ARG A 626 41.62 -8.97 27.27
N SER A 627 42.31 -10.09 27.47
CA SER A 627 43.25 -10.27 28.55
C SER A 627 44.43 -9.36 28.27
N GLY A 628 44.53 -8.29 29.06
CA GLY A 628 45.74 -7.47 29.16
C GLY A 628 45.69 -6.16 28.37
N ARG A 629 45.17 -5.10 29.00
CA ARG A 629 45.74 -3.73 28.99
C ARG A 629 44.91 -2.67 29.75
N ILE A 630 43.88 -3.05 30.51
CA ILE A 630 43.17 -2.09 31.39
C ILE A 630 43.81 -2.02 32.81
N GLY A 631 44.72 -2.94 33.15
CA GLY A 631 45.37 -2.96 34.47
C GLY A 631 46.65 -2.12 34.65
N LEU A 632 47.26 -1.58 33.58
CA LEU A 632 48.56 -0.88 33.70
C LEU A 632 48.42 0.64 33.82
N VAL A 633 47.32 1.24 33.36
CA VAL A 633 47.14 2.70 33.45
C VAL A 633 46.64 3.11 34.84
N THR A 634 45.79 2.29 35.48
CA THR A 634 45.28 2.56 36.84
C THR A 634 46.34 2.35 37.93
N LEU A 635 47.28 1.43 37.74
CA LEU A 635 48.41 1.21 38.67
C LEU A 635 49.45 2.34 38.61
N PHE A 636 49.71 2.92 37.43
CA PHE A 636 50.64 4.06 37.32
C PHE A 636 50.06 5.35 37.92
N SER A 637 48.75 5.59 37.80
CA SER A 637 48.08 6.74 38.42
C SER A 637 48.02 6.64 39.95
N LEU A 638 47.87 5.44 40.50
CA LEU A 638 47.89 5.21 41.96
C LEU A 638 49.28 5.39 42.56
N VAL A 639 50.35 4.94 41.88
CA VAL A 639 51.73 5.14 42.36
C VAL A 639 52.12 6.63 42.32
N LEU A 640 51.71 7.38 41.29
CA LEU A 640 51.95 8.84 41.22
C LEU A 640 51.15 9.61 42.28
N ALA A 641 49.93 9.18 42.61
CA ALA A 641 49.13 9.80 43.67
C ALA A 641 49.72 9.53 45.06
N VAL A 642 50.23 8.32 45.32
CA VAL A 642 50.88 7.97 46.60
C VAL A 642 52.24 8.67 46.74
N VAL A 643 53.05 8.76 45.68
CA VAL A 643 54.31 9.52 45.72
C VAL A 643 54.05 11.03 45.87
N GLY A 644 52.99 11.56 45.27
CA GLY A 644 52.59 12.96 45.48
C GLY A 644 52.12 13.27 46.91
N LEU A 645 51.44 12.32 47.57
CA LEU A 645 51.00 12.45 48.96
C LEU A 645 52.16 12.37 49.96
N VAL A 646 53.18 11.55 49.71
CA VAL A 646 54.36 11.45 50.60
C VAL A 646 55.30 12.66 50.49
N ILE A 647 55.25 13.41 49.39
CA ILE A 647 56.05 14.65 49.19
C ILE A 647 55.33 15.89 49.76
N LEU A 648 54.07 15.78 50.17
CA LEU A 648 53.22 16.89 50.63
C LEU A 648 52.82 16.83 52.11
N GLU A 649 53.51 16.03 52.93
CA GLU A 649 53.49 16.20 54.40
C GLU A 649 54.85 16.79 54.86
N PRO A 650 54.83 17.83 55.73
CA PRO A 650 55.94 18.77 55.95
C PRO A 650 57.15 18.22 56.73
#